data_AF-A0A7V6QNZ6-F1
#
_entry.id   AF-A0A7V6QNZ6-F1
#
_cell.length_a   1.000
_cell.length_b   1.000
_cell.length_c   1.000
_cell.angle_alpha   90.00
_cell.angle_beta   90.00
_cell.angle_gamma   90.00
#
_symmetry.space_group_name_H-M   'P 1'
#
loop_
_entity.id
_entity.type
_entity.pdbx_description
1 polymer ?
#
loop_
_entity_poly.entity_id
_entity_poly.type
_entity_poly.pdbx_seq_one_letter_code
_entity_poly.pdbx_strand_id
1 'polypeptide(L)'
;MGWKKRLNIILIALLALGQWWYPLSVDSAAPTTASLNANVQPTKPEGYLLDLNTGVATADINTNILPQGVLDSETRVTPMDVIFMVDVSFSMTGTFDHEWKNGWLFHVVSKLEGARRASNNLINQMKDTTIDGDRFAMISFHNGLQKVHPFNTSNQSKDEVNAQLDSINKQIQKLKVSTKWSNFQAALDKANAMFGDSNNVKYIIFFTDGLPNTGVQTVQRNIDGMFEPKWCVNCKKEYIKQDYTTISNHLLGHSPFLHRSEFWYNGKQYKYSYKYNVYDLATFDAVSSLASNNVKLYSIGLGKWFDFDEEILSEFSKATGANSYNPQTLDQLNAQLSHISETINEVAMKEIQLRINLKDVSTPDGGHIGIPDDSGATETKDGQYAIVSIPDIKYNAGGGTPGELNQLFTMEFDKAGEYTFHDVELTYTDLAGREQSIDVPFTIKVIDNESFGLKFKNPPYAINVYKNPSNLTLDLNSEVEVVPPADVKIEDIEMPTDFTWISSNEKIAVVNGGIVTAKGVGTTKITVEAKDKKGNIIKAETPVKVNLEGISFGKTTYEYTPGSPKNMFNELKVKPNGFNISPDVLTWTVTGENTILTVDDFGNIEQRGSDSGFVVLTAELKDEYKIDGDPVTPHDKATTLIKINKTDGPIGDPLQEW
;
A
#
# COMPACT_ATOMS: atom_id res chain seq x y z
N MET A 1 -2.10 62.97 -18.91
CA MET A 1 -1.63 62.79 -17.52
C MET A 1 -2.01 61.38 -17.10
N GLY A 2 -1.15 60.41 -16.83
CA GLY A 2 0.30 60.36 -16.73
C GLY A 2 0.65 59.16 -15.84
N TRP A 3 1.35 58.17 -16.41
CA TRP A 3 2.30 57.24 -15.76
C TRP A 3 1.70 56.14 -14.84
N LYS A 4 1.93 54.83 -15.01
CA LYS A 4 3.18 54.03 -15.15
C LYS A 4 4.25 54.36 -14.10
N LYS A 5 4.32 53.58 -13.01
CA LYS A 5 5.47 52.71 -12.61
C LYS A 5 5.57 52.51 -11.08
N ARG A 6 5.64 51.22 -10.72
CA ARG A 6 6.60 50.56 -9.80
C ARG A 6 6.78 51.15 -8.39
N LEU A 7 6.48 50.33 -7.38
CA LEU A 7 7.47 50.03 -6.34
C LEU A 7 7.36 48.56 -5.93
N ASN A 8 8.50 48.01 -5.59
CA ASN A 8 8.84 46.60 -5.45
C ASN A 8 9.16 46.34 -3.97
N ILE A 9 9.14 45.06 -3.56
CA ILE A 9 9.76 44.48 -2.34
C ILE A 9 8.85 44.47 -1.09
N ILE A 10 8.44 43.29 -0.62
CA ILE A 10 9.01 42.53 0.52
C ILE A 10 8.25 41.20 0.68
N LEU A 11 9.00 40.10 0.63
CA LEU A 11 8.63 38.77 1.08
C LEU A 11 8.91 38.69 2.59
N ILE A 12 7.99 38.16 3.40
CA ILE A 12 8.26 37.36 4.62
C ILE A 12 6.93 36.70 5.03
N ALA A 13 6.92 35.36 5.00
CA ALA A 13 5.90 34.54 5.63
C ALA A 13 6.15 34.47 7.14
N LEU A 14 5.09 34.54 7.94
CA LEU A 14 5.04 33.96 9.28
C LEU A 14 3.59 33.73 9.69
N LEU A 15 3.33 32.49 10.11
CA LEU A 15 2.08 31.99 10.66
C LEU A 15 1.50 32.93 11.73
N ALA A 16 0.19 33.18 11.66
CA ALA A 16 -0.60 33.62 12.79
C ALA A 16 -2.02 33.05 12.69
N LEU A 17 -2.37 32.28 13.71
CA LEU A 17 -3.66 31.70 14.02
C LEU A 17 -4.79 32.76 13.92
N GLY A 18 -5.85 32.43 13.19
CA GLY A 18 -7.09 33.19 13.16
C GLY A 18 -8.25 32.36 13.68
N GLN A 19 -8.35 32.20 15.00
CA GLN A 19 -9.58 31.78 15.64
C GLN A 19 -10.65 32.85 15.42
N TRP A 20 -11.76 32.48 14.80
CA TRP A 20 -13.00 33.25 14.87
C TRP A 20 -13.87 32.63 15.96
N TRP A 21 -13.83 33.24 17.14
CA TRP A 21 -14.85 33.06 18.17
C TRP A 21 -16.12 33.80 17.74
N TYR A 22 -17.16 33.04 17.39
CA TYR A 22 -18.54 33.48 17.63
C TYR A 22 -19.00 32.82 18.93
N PRO A 23 -19.55 33.55 19.91
CA PRO A 23 -20.22 32.92 21.03
C PRO A 23 -21.56 32.40 20.52
N LEU A 24 -21.63 31.10 20.22
CA LEU A 24 -22.92 30.41 20.18
C LEU A 24 -23.41 30.30 21.62
N SER A 25 -24.52 30.98 21.90
CA SER A 25 -25.38 30.66 23.01
C SER A 25 -25.67 29.16 22.97
N VAL A 26 -25.23 28.45 24.01
CA VAL A 26 -25.59 27.05 24.23
C VAL A 26 -27.08 27.03 24.59
N ASP A 27 -27.92 27.00 23.56
CA ASP A 27 -29.17 26.27 23.69
C ASP A 27 -28.75 24.80 23.84
N SER A 28 -29.14 24.20 24.97
CA SER A 28 -29.08 22.74 25.13
C SER A 28 -30.00 22.14 24.06
N ALA A 29 -29.44 21.83 22.90
CA ALA A 29 -30.14 21.08 21.88
C ALA A 29 -30.58 19.76 22.51
N ALA A 30 -31.89 19.49 22.41
CA ALA A 30 -32.48 18.20 22.76
C ALA A 30 -31.67 17.06 22.11
N PRO A 31 -31.63 15.85 22.72
CA PRO A 31 -30.86 14.74 22.17
C PRO A 31 -31.17 14.55 20.68
N THR A 32 -30.13 14.60 19.86
CA THR A 32 -30.27 14.26 18.44
C THR A 32 -30.70 12.80 18.33
N THR A 33 -31.66 12.52 17.46
CA THR A 33 -32.08 11.15 17.17
C THR A 33 -30.87 10.31 16.74
N ALA A 34 -30.74 9.10 17.28
CA ALA A 34 -29.64 8.21 16.95
C ALA A 34 -29.53 7.98 15.44
N SER A 35 -28.33 8.10 14.90
CA SER A 35 -28.01 7.95 13.47
C SER A 35 -26.53 7.63 13.29
N LEU A 36 -26.15 7.22 12.08
CA LEU A 36 -24.75 7.05 11.69
C LEU A 36 -24.35 8.14 10.69
N ASN A 37 -23.07 8.47 10.67
CA ASN A 37 -22.39 9.15 9.58
C ASN A 37 -21.11 8.36 9.24
N ALA A 38 -20.44 8.64 8.14
CA ALA A 38 -19.19 7.99 7.79
C ALA A 38 -18.21 8.90 7.05
N ASN A 39 -16.94 8.55 7.15
CA ASN A 39 -15.86 9.09 6.33
C ASN A 39 -15.07 7.92 5.74
N VAL A 40 -14.97 7.86 4.41
CA VAL A 40 -14.23 6.82 3.69
C VAL A 40 -13.03 7.48 3.02
N GLN A 41 -11.83 7.01 3.34
CA GLN A 41 -10.61 7.60 2.79
C GLN A 41 -9.48 6.57 2.68
N PRO A 42 -8.63 6.67 1.64
CA PRO A 42 -7.42 5.86 1.57
C PRO A 42 -6.50 6.14 2.78
N THR A 43 -5.81 5.12 3.26
CA THR A 43 -4.80 5.25 4.32
C THR A 43 -3.59 6.07 3.87
N LYS A 44 -3.30 6.10 2.56
CA LYS A 44 -2.24 6.90 1.91
C LYS A 44 -2.87 7.86 0.89
N PRO A 45 -3.38 9.03 1.31
CA PRO A 45 -4.02 10.00 0.42
C PRO A 45 -3.08 10.56 -0.65
N GLU A 46 -1.77 10.48 -0.43
CA GLU A 46 -0.73 10.79 -1.41
C GLU A 46 -0.68 9.77 -2.57
N GLY A 47 -1.01 8.50 -2.33
CA GLY A 47 -1.16 7.45 -3.34
C GLY A 47 -0.42 6.15 -3.04
N TYR A 48 -0.66 5.15 -3.89
CA TYR A 48 -0.13 3.79 -3.80
C TYR A 48 0.70 3.47 -5.05
N LEU A 49 1.88 2.89 -4.87
CA LEU A 49 2.74 2.48 -5.98
C LEU A 49 2.28 1.16 -6.58
N LEU A 50 2.32 1.05 -7.91
CA LEU A 50 2.31 -0.26 -8.57
C LEU A 50 3.55 -1.05 -8.15
N ASP A 51 3.36 -2.27 -7.65
CA ASP A 51 4.47 -3.17 -7.37
C ASP A 51 5.17 -3.57 -8.68
N LEU A 52 6.49 -3.47 -8.71
CA LEU A 52 7.28 -3.67 -9.94
C LEU A 52 7.42 -5.14 -10.36
N ASN A 53 6.97 -6.09 -9.54
CA ASN A 53 7.03 -7.52 -9.81
C ASN A 53 5.65 -8.04 -10.23
N THR A 54 4.58 -7.58 -9.57
CA THR A 54 3.21 -8.03 -9.84
C THR A 54 2.48 -7.12 -10.82
N GLY A 55 2.88 -5.85 -10.93
CA GLY A 55 2.15 -4.83 -11.70
C GLY A 55 0.85 -4.37 -11.03
N VAL A 56 0.69 -4.62 -9.73
CA VAL A 56 -0.52 -4.31 -8.96
C VAL A 56 -0.17 -3.41 -7.78
N ALA A 57 -0.99 -2.38 -7.54
CA ALA A 57 -0.97 -1.60 -6.31
C ALA A 57 -2.08 -2.10 -5.39
N THR A 58 -1.72 -2.40 -4.14
CA THR A 58 -2.67 -2.75 -3.08
C THR A 58 -2.92 -1.52 -2.22
N ALA A 59 -4.18 -1.07 -2.16
CA ALA A 59 -4.59 0.10 -1.42
C ALA A 59 -5.49 -0.29 -0.25
N ASP A 60 -5.16 0.17 0.95
CA ASP A 60 -6.01 0.03 2.12
C ASP A 60 -6.87 1.29 2.31
N ILE A 61 -8.16 1.10 2.52
CA ILE A 61 -9.15 2.16 2.67
C ILE A 61 -9.75 2.06 4.07
N ASN A 62 -9.71 3.17 4.80
CA ASN A 62 -10.36 3.26 6.10
C ASN A 62 -11.79 3.76 5.93
N THR A 63 -12.73 3.00 6.49
CA THR A 63 -14.14 3.36 6.66
C THR A 63 -14.37 3.72 8.11
N ASN A 64 -14.36 5.02 8.43
CA ASN A 64 -14.66 5.49 9.79
C ASN A 64 -16.17 5.74 9.93
N ILE A 65 -16.85 4.91 10.71
CA ILE A 65 -18.25 5.05 11.08
C ILE A 65 -18.36 5.89 12.36
N LEU A 66 -19.20 6.92 12.29
CA LEU A 66 -19.38 7.94 13.32
C LEU A 66 -20.82 7.85 13.88
N PRO A 67 -21.04 7.10 14.97
CA PRO A 67 -22.34 7.10 15.65
C PRO A 67 -22.68 8.48 16.19
N GLN A 68 -23.97 8.82 16.14
CA GLN A 68 -24.51 10.08 16.64
C GLN A 68 -25.75 9.83 17.50
N GLY A 69 -26.07 10.80 18.35
CA GLY A 69 -27.28 10.78 19.17
C GLY A 69 -27.23 9.78 20.33
N VAL A 70 -28.39 9.60 20.96
CA VAL A 70 -28.59 8.71 22.12
C VAL A 70 -29.86 7.89 21.95
N LEU A 71 -30.00 6.85 22.78
CA LEU A 71 -31.18 5.99 22.81
C LEU A 71 -32.08 6.35 24.00
N ASP A 72 -33.35 6.61 23.70
CA ASP A 72 -34.37 6.98 24.68
C ASP A 72 -35.07 5.75 25.32
N SER A 73 -35.09 4.59 24.65
CA SER A 73 -35.80 3.38 25.10
C SER A 73 -35.10 2.08 24.67
N GLU A 74 -35.05 1.09 25.57
CA GLU A 74 -34.30 -0.15 25.40
C GLU A 74 -35.10 -1.30 24.76
N THR A 75 -36.28 -1.01 24.20
CA THR A 75 -37.13 -2.07 23.64
C THR A 75 -36.79 -2.35 22.18
N ARG A 76 -36.34 -3.57 21.89
CA ARG A 76 -36.20 -4.07 20.52
C ARG A 76 -37.57 -4.09 19.84
N VAL A 77 -37.67 -3.43 18.69
CA VAL A 77 -38.91 -3.36 17.87
C VAL A 77 -38.75 -3.97 16.48
N THR A 78 -37.54 -4.35 16.09
CA THR A 78 -37.23 -4.90 14.77
C THR A 78 -37.30 -6.43 14.79
N PRO A 79 -38.24 -7.05 14.05
CA PRO A 79 -38.31 -8.50 13.95
C PRO A 79 -37.11 -9.06 13.18
N MET A 80 -36.74 -10.31 13.47
CA MET A 80 -35.60 -10.98 12.87
C MET A 80 -35.97 -12.31 12.22
N ASP A 81 -35.15 -12.71 11.26
CA ASP A 81 -35.16 -14.05 10.66
C ASP A 81 -33.89 -14.79 11.05
N VAL A 82 -34.01 -15.96 11.69
CA VAL A 82 -32.86 -16.76 12.10
C VAL A 82 -32.93 -18.17 11.52
N ILE A 83 -31.86 -18.58 10.84
CA ILE A 83 -31.70 -19.95 10.33
C ILE A 83 -30.67 -20.69 11.17
N PHE A 84 -31.10 -21.78 11.82
CA PHE A 84 -30.20 -22.77 12.40
C PHE A 84 -29.67 -23.69 11.30
N MET A 85 -28.40 -23.55 10.94
CA MET A 85 -27.76 -24.36 9.91
C MET A 85 -26.82 -25.38 10.57
N VAL A 86 -27.08 -26.67 10.37
CA VAL A 86 -26.37 -27.76 11.06
C VAL A 86 -25.73 -28.72 10.06
N ASP A 87 -24.41 -28.76 10.02
CA ASP A 87 -23.69 -29.81 9.30
C ASP A 87 -23.94 -31.17 9.97
N VAL A 88 -24.23 -32.19 9.16
CA VAL A 88 -24.40 -33.58 9.60
C VAL A 88 -23.50 -34.53 8.80
N SER A 89 -22.46 -34.01 8.15
CA SER A 89 -21.48 -34.78 7.38
C SER A 89 -20.70 -35.75 8.25
N PHE A 90 -19.93 -36.63 7.61
CA PHE A 90 -19.18 -37.68 8.28
C PHE A 90 -18.18 -37.17 9.33
N SER A 91 -17.56 -36.00 9.11
CA SER A 91 -16.62 -35.39 10.06
C SER A 91 -17.28 -35.12 11.41
N MET A 92 -18.57 -34.80 11.42
CA MET A 92 -19.36 -34.53 12.63
C MET A 92 -19.50 -35.74 13.58
N THR A 93 -18.99 -36.93 13.20
CA THR A 93 -18.83 -38.08 14.11
C THR A 93 -17.69 -37.91 15.12
N GLY A 94 -16.75 -36.99 14.87
CA GLY A 94 -15.57 -36.77 15.71
C GLY A 94 -15.89 -36.39 17.16
N THR A 95 -14.89 -36.49 18.03
CA THR A 95 -15.00 -36.02 19.41
C THR A 95 -14.88 -34.49 19.45
N PHE A 96 -15.78 -33.84 20.16
CA PHE A 96 -15.77 -32.39 20.38
C PHE A 96 -15.12 -32.06 21.73
N ASP A 97 -15.69 -32.62 22.80
CA ASP A 97 -15.29 -32.31 24.18
C ASP A 97 -14.64 -33.52 24.84
N HIS A 98 -13.58 -33.26 25.62
CA HIS A 98 -12.82 -34.24 26.35
C HIS A 98 -12.69 -33.85 27.81
N GLU A 99 -12.76 -34.85 28.69
CA GLU A 99 -12.54 -34.65 30.12
C GLU A 99 -11.38 -35.52 30.60
N TRP A 100 -10.45 -34.92 31.33
CA TRP A 100 -9.37 -35.65 31.98
C TRP A 100 -9.83 -36.13 33.35
N LYS A 101 -9.93 -37.45 33.54
CA LYS A 101 -10.23 -38.06 34.85
C LYS A 101 -9.14 -39.06 35.23
N ASN A 102 -8.56 -38.88 36.42
CA ASN A 102 -7.56 -39.79 36.99
C ASN A 102 -6.38 -40.10 36.05
N GLY A 103 -5.94 -39.11 35.27
CA GLY A 103 -4.85 -39.26 34.30
C GLY A 103 -5.23 -39.90 32.95
N TRP A 104 -6.52 -40.16 32.70
CA TRP A 104 -7.04 -40.70 31.43
C TRP A 104 -7.96 -39.70 30.73
N LEU A 105 -7.88 -39.67 29.39
CA LEU A 105 -8.72 -38.83 28.53
C LEU A 105 -10.04 -39.56 28.21
N PHE A 106 -11.18 -38.97 28.59
CA PHE A 106 -12.51 -39.50 28.28
C PHE A 106 -13.20 -38.67 27.19
N HIS A 107 -13.84 -39.34 26.23
CA HIS A 107 -14.70 -38.69 25.23
C HIS A 107 -16.05 -38.35 25.86
N VAL A 108 -16.41 -37.07 25.90
CA VAL A 108 -17.62 -36.60 26.59
C VAL A 108 -18.78 -36.46 25.61
N VAL A 109 -18.57 -35.80 24.48
CA VAL A 109 -19.58 -35.59 23.43
C VAL A 109 -18.96 -35.59 22.03
N SER A 110 -19.72 -36.12 21.07
CA SER A 110 -19.41 -35.94 19.64
C SER A 110 -19.79 -34.54 19.17
N LYS A 111 -19.27 -34.11 18.02
CA LYS A 111 -19.54 -32.77 17.46
C LYS A 111 -21.01 -32.53 17.16
N LEU A 112 -21.70 -33.47 16.49
CA LEU A 112 -23.15 -33.34 16.27
C LEU A 112 -23.95 -33.35 17.58
N GLU A 113 -23.52 -34.12 18.59
CA GLU A 113 -24.16 -34.12 19.90
C GLU A 113 -23.96 -32.80 20.65
N GLY A 114 -22.77 -32.20 20.54
CA GLY A 114 -22.49 -30.85 21.04
C GLY A 114 -23.42 -29.81 20.39
N ALA A 115 -23.49 -29.80 19.05
CA ALA A 115 -24.38 -28.90 18.29
C ALA A 115 -25.85 -29.04 18.72
N ARG A 116 -26.33 -30.28 18.92
CA ARG A 116 -27.70 -30.56 19.39
C ARG A 116 -27.97 -30.02 20.78
N ARG A 117 -27.09 -30.28 21.74
CA ARG A 117 -27.24 -29.81 23.13
C ARG A 117 -27.20 -28.29 23.20
N ALA A 118 -26.25 -27.69 22.50
CA ALA A 118 -26.08 -26.24 22.47
C ALA A 118 -27.25 -25.54 21.75
N SER A 119 -27.74 -26.09 20.64
CA SER A 119 -28.95 -25.60 19.97
C SER A 119 -30.18 -25.67 20.88
N ASN A 120 -30.34 -26.73 21.68
CA ASN A 120 -31.43 -26.83 22.64
C ASN A 120 -31.37 -25.70 23.69
N ASN A 121 -30.18 -25.43 24.22
CA ASN A 121 -29.98 -24.36 25.20
C ASN A 121 -30.27 -22.98 24.59
N LEU A 122 -29.69 -22.70 23.42
CA LEU A 122 -29.90 -21.46 22.68
C LEU A 122 -31.38 -21.23 22.34
N ILE A 123 -32.07 -22.25 21.82
CA ILE A 123 -33.50 -22.15 21.50
C ILE A 123 -34.31 -21.81 22.76
N ASN A 124 -33.98 -22.41 23.91
CA ASN A 124 -34.68 -22.10 25.15
C ASN A 124 -34.43 -20.65 25.61
N GLN A 125 -33.20 -20.14 25.45
CA GLN A 125 -32.90 -18.73 25.70
C GLN A 125 -33.66 -17.79 24.76
N MET A 126 -33.72 -18.12 23.46
CA MET A 126 -34.42 -17.29 22.47
C MET A 126 -35.92 -17.17 22.75
N LYS A 127 -36.58 -18.22 23.27
CA LYS A 127 -38.01 -18.15 23.62
C LYS A 127 -38.34 -17.02 24.59
N ASP A 128 -37.40 -16.68 25.47
CA ASP A 128 -37.58 -15.60 26.43
C ASP A 128 -37.45 -14.22 25.76
N THR A 129 -36.56 -14.08 24.77
CA THR A 129 -36.23 -12.81 24.12
C THR A 129 -36.98 -12.52 22.82
N THR A 130 -37.66 -13.51 22.24
CA THR A 130 -38.43 -13.34 20.99
C THR A 130 -39.56 -12.32 21.12
N ILE A 131 -39.82 -11.65 20.00
CA ILE A 131 -40.92 -10.70 19.81
C ILE A 131 -41.83 -11.14 18.64
N ASP A 132 -42.97 -10.48 18.51
CA ASP A 132 -43.89 -10.73 17.40
C ASP A 132 -43.22 -10.43 16.05
N GLY A 133 -43.45 -11.29 15.07
CA GLY A 133 -42.83 -11.20 13.74
C GLY A 133 -41.47 -11.88 13.61
N ASP A 134 -40.86 -12.36 14.71
CA ASP A 134 -39.64 -13.19 14.63
C ASP A 134 -39.93 -14.51 13.90
N ARG A 135 -39.03 -14.90 13.00
CA ARG A 135 -39.18 -16.14 12.21
C ARG A 135 -37.93 -16.99 12.34
N PHE A 136 -38.13 -18.28 12.59
CA PHE A 136 -37.05 -19.23 12.72
C PHE A 136 -37.13 -20.31 11.66
N ALA A 137 -35.99 -20.82 11.22
CA ALA A 137 -35.93 -21.93 10.29
C ALA A 137 -34.73 -22.82 10.61
N MET A 138 -34.68 -23.99 9.98
CA MET A 138 -33.60 -24.95 10.14
C MET A 138 -33.18 -25.53 8.80
N ILE A 139 -31.88 -25.63 8.57
CA ILE A 139 -31.30 -26.38 7.46
C ILE A 139 -30.30 -27.37 8.04
N SER A 140 -30.41 -28.65 7.70
CA SER A 140 -29.32 -29.61 7.88
C SER A 140 -28.84 -30.11 6.53
N PHE A 141 -27.54 -30.37 6.43
CA PHE A 141 -26.90 -30.70 5.16
C PHE A 141 -25.72 -31.66 5.33
N HIS A 142 -25.36 -32.32 4.23
CA HIS A 142 -24.12 -33.05 4.01
C HIS A 142 -23.62 -32.68 2.60
N ASN A 143 -23.42 -33.62 1.66
CA ASN A 143 -23.07 -33.30 0.26
C ASN A 143 -24.22 -32.66 -0.56
N GLY A 144 -25.24 -32.16 0.14
CA GLY A 144 -26.50 -31.60 -0.33
C GLY A 144 -27.45 -31.42 0.86
N LEU A 145 -28.65 -30.88 0.62
CA LEU A 145 -29.66 -30.68 1.68
C LEU A 145 -30.15 -32.02 2.25
N GLN A 146 -30.27 -32.10 3.57
CA GLN A 146 -30.82 -33.27 4.27
C GLN A 146 -32.23 -32.98 4.82
N LYS A 147 -32.39 -31.95 5.64
CA LYS A 147 -33.69 -31.50 6.14
C LYS A 147 -33.79 -29.98 6.05
N VAL A 148 -34.96 -29.51 5.66
CA VAL A 148 -35.30 -28.09 5.66
C VAL A 148 -36.60 -27.92 6.45
N HIS A 149 -36.53 -27.14 7.52
CA HIS A 149 -37.69 -26.63 8.25
C HIS A 149 -37.86 -25.16 7.86
N PRO A 150 -38.87 -24.81 7.04
CA PRO A 150 -39.03 -23.46 6.53
C PRO A 150 -39.45 -22.47 7.62
N PHE A 151 -39.35 -21.18 7.32
CA PHE A 151 -39.99 -20.14 8.12
C PHE A 151 -41.50 -20.37 8.17
N ASN A 152 -42.10 -20.16 9.33
CA ASN A 152 -43.54 -20.17 9.46
C ASN A 152 -44.08 -18.79 9.08
N THR A 153 -44.90 -18.75 8.03
CA THR A 153 -45.50 -17.52 7.52
C THR A 153 -46.68 -17.04 8.36
N SER A 154 -47.12 -17.84 9.34
CA SER A 154 -48.23 -17.50 10.24
C SER A 154 -47.81 -16.99 11.62
N ASN A 155 -46.51 -16.86 11.92
CA ASN A 155 -46.03 -16.42 13.23
C ASN A 155 -46.35 -14.94 13.47
N GLN A 156 -47.55 -14.66 13.96
CA GLN A 156 -47.99 -13.30 14.30
C GLN A 156 -47.94 -13.05 15.81
N SER A 157 -47.67 -14.09 16.61
CA SER A 157 -47.57 -13.99 18.07
C SER A 157 -46.36 -14.75 18.65
N LYS A 158 -45.83 -14.26 19.77
CA LYS A 158 -44.77 -14.94 20.55
C LYS A 158 -45.05 -16.42 20.85
N ASP A 159 -46.29 -16.80 21.11
CA ASP A 159 -46.66 -18.20 21.38
C ASP A 159 -46.46 -19.09 20.14
N GLU A 160 -46.82 -18.59 18.95
CA GLU A 160 -46.61 -19.31 17.68
C GLU A 160 -45.11 -19.42 17.34
N VAL A 161 -44.35 -18.35 17.59
CA VAL A 161 -42.89 -18.35 17.47
C VAL A 161 -42.27 -19.41 18.38
N ASN A 162 -42.67 -19.47 19.64
CA ASN A 162 -42.20 -20.45 20.61
C ASN A 162 -42.56 -21.89 20.21
N ALA A 163 -43.77 -22.10 19.69
CA ALA A 163 -44.18 -23.41 19.16
C ALA A 163 -43.34 -23.83 17.93
N GLN A 164 -42.98 -22.88 17.08
CA GLN A 164 -42.09 -23.12 15.95
C GLN A 164 -40.68 -23.51 16.41
N LEU A 165 -40.13 -22.77 17.39
CA LEU A 165 -38.84 -23.07 18.02
C LEU A 165 -38.83 -24.48 18.65
N ASP A 166 -39.93 -24.91 19.28
CA ASP A 166 -40.09 -26.29 19.77
C ASP A 166 -40.06 -27.32 18.64
N SER A 167 -40.73 -27.03 17.53
CA SER A 167 -40.73 -27.89 16.35
C SER A 167 -39.33 -28.03 15.75
N ILE A 168 -38.60 -26.91 15.62
CA ILE A 168 -37.22 -26.87 15.15
C ILE A 168 -36.32 -27.67 16.08
N ASN A 169 -36.39 -27.43 17.39
CA ASN A 169 -35.58 -28.15 18.37
C ASN A 169 -35.83 -29.66 18.27
N LYS A 170 -37.10 -30.10 18.18
CA LYS A 170 -37.44 -31.52 17.96
C LYS A 170 -36.81 -32.10 16.68
N GLN A 171 -36.63 -31.31 15.63
CA GLN A 171 -35.95 -31.76 14.40
C GLN A 171 -34.44 -31.85 14.57
N ILE A 172 -33.80 -30.84 15.20
CA ILE A 172 -32.37 -30.83 15.52
C ILE A 172 -32.03 -32.03 16.41
N GLN A 173 -32.82 -32.28 17.47
CA GLN A 173 -32.67 -33.43 18.37
C GLN A 173 -32.91 -34.78 17.68
N LYS A 174 -33.30 -34.84 16.40
CA LYS A 174 -33.44 -36.08 15.60
C LYS A 174 -32.36 -36.25 14.51
N LEU A 175 -31.48 -35.27 14.32
CA LEU A 175 -30.42 -35.33 13.31
C LEU A 175 -29.46 -36.49 13.55
N LYS A 176 -28.98 -37.10 12.48
CA LYS A 176 -27.99 -38.18 12.56
C LYS A 176 -26.86 -37.86 11.62
N VAL A 177 -25.64 -38.18 12.04
CA VAL A 177 -24.48 -38.07 11.17
C VAL A 177 -24.69 -38.95 9.93
N SER A 178 -24.30 -38.41 8.79
CA SER A 178 -24.28 -39.05 7.49
C SER A 178 -22.89 -39.58 7.19
N THR A 179 -22.77 -40.56 6.30
CA THR A 179 -21.47 -41.03 5.79
C THR A 179 -20.99 -40.21 4.58
N LYS A 180 -21.54 -39.01 4.40
CA LYS A 180 -21.35 -38.15 3.22
C LYS A 180 -20.55 -36.91 3.61
N TRP A 181 -19.93 -36.28 2.61
CA TRP A 181 -19.12 -35.06 2.73
C TRP A 181 -19.94 -33.80 3.01
N SER A 182 -19.31 -32.62 3.08
CA SER A 182 -19.98 -31.32 3.33
C SER A 182 -20.12 -30.45 2.07
N ASN A 183 -21.29 -29.85 1.86
CA ASN A 183 -21.62 -28.92 0.77
C ASN A 183 -22.18 -27.61 1.35
N PHE A 184 -21.30 -26.66 1.67
CA PHE A 184 -21.70 -25.40 2.30
C PHE A 184 -22.48 -24.52 1.31
N GLN A 185 -22.02 -24.43 0.07
CA GLN A 185 -22.66 -23.66 -1.00
C GLN A 185 -24.16 -23.97 -1.10
N ALA A 186 -24.55 -25.25 -1.21
CA ALA A 186 -25.95 -25.62 -1.35
C ALA A 186 -26.81 -25.25 -0.12
N ALA A 187 -26.22 -25.28 1.08
CA ALA A 187 -26.91 -24.90 2.32
C ALA A 187 -27.06 -23.38 2.43
N LEU A 188 -26.00 -22.62 2.12
CA LEU A 188 -25.98 -21.15 2.14
C LEU A 188 -26.88 -20.56 1.04
N ASP A 189 -26.84 -21.09 -0.18
CA ASP A 189 -27.75 -20.70 -1.26
C ASP A 189 -29.22 -20.96 -0.86
N LYS A 190 -29.48 -22.10 -0.21
CA LYS A 190 -30.82 -22.41 0.28
C LYS A 190 -31.26 -21.46 1.39
N ALA A 191 -30.37 -21.09 2.29
CA ALA A 191 -30.63 -20.11 3.34
C ALA A 191 -30.98 -18.74 2.74
N ASN A 192 -30.14 -18.26 1.80
CA ASN A 192 -30.38 -16.99 1.11
C ASN A 192 -31.76 -16.97 0.43
N ALA A 193 -32.08 -18.04 -0.31
CA ALA A 193 -33.39 -18.18 -0.96
C ALA A 193 -34.57 -18.29 0.02
N MET A 194 -34.35 -18.72 1.26
CA MET A 194 -35.40 -18.81 2.28
C MET A 194 -35.72 -17.45 2.92
N PHE A 195 -34.73 -16.55 3.04
CA PHE A 195 -35.00 -15.18 3.47
C PHE A 195 -35.86 -14.43 2.44
N GLY A 196 -35.57 -14.60 1.15
CA GLY A 196 -36.29 -13.94 0.06
C GLY A 196 -36.34 -12.41 0.25
N ASP A 197 -37.49 -11.81 -0.07
CA ASP A 197 -37.71 -10.36 0.05
C ASP A 197 -38.10 -9.91 1.47
N SER A 198 -37.67 -10.65 2.50
CA SER A 198 -37.93 -10.27 3.89
C SER A 198 -37.22 -8.96 4.24
N ASN A 199 -37.93 -8.08 4.94
CA ASN A 199 -37.41 -6.85 5.53
C ASN A 199 -36.98 -7.04 7.00
N ASN A 200 -37.13 -8.24 7.56
CA ASN A 200 -36.59 -8.55 8.88
C ASN A 200 -35.07 -8.61 8.78
N VAL A 201 -34.38 -8.30 9.88
CA VAL A 201 -32.93 -8.48 9.98
C VAL A 201 -32.56 -9.97 9.94
N LYS A 202 -31.54 -10.35 9.16
CA LYS A 202 -31.31 -11.76 8.77
C LYS A 202 -30.05 -12.35 9.39
N TYR A 203 -30.19 -13.50 10.02
CA TYR A 203 -29.09 -14.20 10.70
C TYR A 203 -29.05 -15.68 10.34
N ILE A 204 -27.85 -16.21 10.15
CA ILE A 204 -27.57 -17.64 10.07
C ILE A 204 -26.66 -18.01 11.24
N ILE A 205 -27.04 -19.03 12.00
CA ILE A 205 -26.19 -19.65 13.03
C ILE A 205 -25.73 -20.99 12.47
N PHE A 206 -24.46 -21.07 12.08
CA PHE A 206 -23.91 -22.14 11.28
C PHE A 206 -22.97 -23.05 12.09
N PHE A 207 -23.46 -24.24 12.44
CA PHE A 207 -22.68 -25.29 13.12
C PHE A 207 -21.99 -26.20 12.11
N THR A 208 -20.66 -26.24 12.14
CA THR A 208 -19.86 -27.08 11.23
C THR A 208 -18.55 -27.48 11.89
N ASP A 209 -17.87 -28.50 11.38
CA ASP A 209 -16.61 -28.99 11.92
C ASP A 209 -15.53 -29.29 10.90
N GLY A 210 -15.75 -28.85 9.65
CA GLY A 210 -14.95 -29.26 8.52
C GLY A 210 -14.88 -28.21 7.41
N LEU A 211 -14.21 -28.60 6.33
CA LEU A 211 -14.07 -27.83 5.11
C LEU A 211 -15.21 -28.12 4.11
N PRO A 212 -15.56 -27.20 3.20
CA PRO A 212 -16.41 -27.54 2.07
C PRO A 212 -15.70 -28.57 1.17
N ASN A 213 -16.25 -29.78 1.04
CA ASN A 213 -15.67 -30.88 0.25
C ASN A 213 -16.39 -31.12 -1.09
N THR A 214 -17.51 -30.44 -1.31
CA THR A 214 -18.33 -30.56 -2.52
C THR A 214 -18.95 -29.20 -2.85
N GLY A 215 -18.96 -28.85 -4.13
CA GLY A 215 -19.40 -27.54 -4.62
C GLY A 215 -19.08 -27.37 -6.10
N VAL A 216 -19.75 -26.41 -6.74
CA VAL A 216 -19.47 -26.02 -8.13
C VAL A 216 -19.34 -24.51 -8.20
N GLN A 217 -18.17 -24.03 -8.59
CA GLN A 217 -17.96 -22.62 -8.91
C GLN A 217 -18.04 -22.39 -10.42
N THR A 218 -18.45 -21.20 -10.84
CA THR A 218 -18.29 -20.74 -12.22
C THR A 218 -17.62 -19.37 -12.26
N VAL A 219 -16.47 -19.25 -12.92
CA VAL A 219 -15.69 -17.99 -13.05
C VAL A 219 -15.46 -17.61 -14.49
N GLN A 220 -15.32 -16.31 -14.76
CA GLN A 220 -14.80 -15.81 -16.03
C GLN A 220 -13.28 -15.69 -15.97
N ARG A 221 -12.55 -16.34 -16.88
CA ARG A 221 -11.09 -16.17 -16.99
C ARG A 221 -10.62 -16.21 -18.44
N ASN A 222 -9.47 -15.58 -18.69
CA ASN A 222 -8.75 -15.76 -19.93
C ASN A 222 -8.04 -17.11 -19.92
N ILE A 223 -8.18 -17.87 -20.99
CA ILE A 223 -7.58 -19.19 -21.18
C ILE A 223 -6.54 -19.08 -22.29
N ASP A 224 -5.30 -19.47 -22.02
CA ASP A 224 -4.23 -19.56 -23.01
C ASP A 224 -3.35 -20.79 -22.67
N GLY A 225 -3.50 -21.89 -23.41
CA GLY A 225 -2.74 -23.11 -23.12
C GLY A 225 -3.22 -24.40 -23.78
N MET A 226 -2.69 -25.52 -23.31
CA MET A 226 -2.94 -26.88 -23.82
C MET A 226 -3.94 -27.63 -22.92
N PHE A 227 -5.09 -28.04 -23.47
CA PHE A 227 -6.20 -28.62 -22.70
C PHE A 227 -6.67 -29.98 -23.23
N GLU A 228 -7.20 -30.82 -22.35
CA GLU A 228 -7.70 -32.15 -22.71
C GLU A 228 -9.21 -32.10 -22.95
N PRO A 229 -9.74 -32.66 -24.06
CA PRO A 229 -11.18 -32.85 -24.22
C PRO A 229 -11.74 -33.75 -23.10
N LYS A 230 -12.83 -33.33 -22.45
CA LYS A 230 -13.38 -33.97 -21.24
C LYS A 230 -13.72 -35.44 -21.45
N TRP A 231 -14.41 -35.74 -22.55
CA TRP A 231 -14.95 -37.07 -22.85
C TRP A 231 -13.98 -37.96 -23.64
N CYS A 232 -12.73 -37.55 -23.82
CA CYS A 232 -11.74 -38.36 -24.50
C CYS A 232 -10.67 -38.91 -23.54
N VAL A 233 -10.53 -40.23 -23.51
CA VAL A 233 -9.44 -40.92 -22.83
C VAL A 233 -8.29 -41.08 -23.84
N ASN A 234 -7.08 -40.62 -23.50
CA ASN A 234 -5.87 -40.67 -24.34
C ASN A 234 -5.86 -39.79 -25.62
N CYS A 235 -6.70 -38.74 -25.70
CA CYS A 235 -6.54 -37.74 -26.75
C CYS A 235 -5.31 -36.85 -26.54
N LYS A 236 -4.76 -36.32 -27.64
CA LYS A 236 -3.78 -35.23 -27.57
C LYS A 236 -4.45 -33.97 -27.01
N LYS A 237 -3.70 -33.20 -26.24
CA LYS A 237 -4.13 -31.86 -25.80
C LYS A 237 -4.29 -30.93 -27.00
N GLU A 238 -5.28 -30.05 -26.95
CA GLU A 238 -5.56 -29.03 -27.97
C GLU A 238 -5.20 -27.65 -27.44
N TYR A 239 -4.62 -26.79 -28.28
CA TYR A 239 -4.23 -25.43 -27.87
C TYR A 239 -5.45 -24.53 -28.00
N ILE A 240 -5.79 -23.87 -26.91
CA ILE A 240 -6.96 -23.00 -26.82
C ILE A 240 -6.52 -21.67 -26.26
N LYS A 241 -6.90 -20.61 -26.98
CA LYS A 241 -6.80 -19.23 -26.55
C LYS A 241 -8.19 -18.60 -26.64
N GLN A 242 -8.76 -18.20 -25.50
CA GLN A 242 -10.08 -17.60 -25.42
C GLN A 242 -10.16 -16.65 -24.23
N ASP A 243 -10.50 -15.40 -24.51
CA ASP A 243 -10.70 -14.38 -23.48
C ASP A 243 -12.10 -14.52 -22.86
N TYR A 244 -12.21 -14.22 -21.57
CA TYR A 244 -13.46 -14.25 -20.80
C TYR A 244 -14.29 -15.52 -21.03
N THR A 245 -13.67 -16.68 -20.77
CA THR A 245 -14.34 -17.98 -20.82
C THR A 245 -14.91 -18.34 -19.46
N THR A 246 -16.16 -18.81 -19.46
CA THR A 246 -16.81 -19.43 -18.33
C THR A 246 -16.16 -20.77 -17.98
N ILE A 247 -15.48 -20.85 -16.84
CA ILE A 247 -14.88 -22.08 -16.29
C ILE A 247 -15.72 -22.56 -15.12
N SER A 248 -16.18 -23.81 -15.17
CA SER A 248 -16.86 -24.50 -14.06
C SER A 248 -15.86 -25.35 -13.28
N ASN A 249 -15.66 -25.04 -12.00
CA ASN A 249 -14.78 -25.78 -11.09
C ASN A 249 -15.60 -26.68 -10.16
N HIS A 250 -15.34 -27.99 -10.18
CA HIS A 250 -16.04 -28.97 -9.34
C HIS A 250 -15.13 -29.49 -8.22
N LEU A 251 -15.60 -29.46 -6.98
CA LEU A 251 -14.94 -30.10 -5.82
C LEU A 251 -15.41 -31.56 -5.69
N LEU A 252 -14.47 -32.52 -5.68
CA LEU A 252 -14.75 -33.95 -5.77
C LEU A 252 -14.23 -34.76 -4.56
N GLY A 253 -14.84 -34.58 -3.38
CA GLY A 253 -14.78 -35.58 -2.30
C GLY A 253 -13.55 -35.55 -1.38
N HIS A 254 -13.06 -36.73 -0.97
CA HIS A 254 -12.24 -37.01 0.23
C HIS A 254 -10.93 -36.22 0.38
N SER A 255 -10.43 -35.60 -0.69
CA SER A 255 -9.27 -34.74 -0.63
C SER A 255 -9.64 -33.35 -1.14
N PRO A 256 -9.31 -32.28 -0.41
CA PRO A 256 -9.40 -30.94 -0.95
C PRO A 256 -8.66 -30.87 -2.31
N PHE A 257 -7.56 -31.60 -2.52
CA PHE A 257 -6.76 -31.50 -3.74
C PHE A 257 -7.37 -32.16 -4.99
N LEU A 258 -8.57 -32.72 -4.91
CA LEU A 258 -9.27 -33.35 -6.04
C LEU A 258 -10.38 -32.42 -6.57
N HIS A 259 -10.01 -31.54 -7.49
CA HIS A 259 -10.95 -30.70 -8.23
C HIS A 259 -10.87 -30.97 -9.73
N ARG A 260 -11.93 -30.57 -10.43
CA ARG A 260 -12.02 -30.67 -11.88
C ARG A 260 -12.55 -29.37 -12.45
N SER A 261 -11.73 -28.68 -13.22
CA SER A 261 -12.15 -27.51 -13.98
C SER A 261 -12.60 -27.94 -15.37
N GLU A 262 -13.71 -27.39 -15.82
CA GLU A 262 -14.31 -27.69 -17.10
C GLU A 262 -14.75 -26.39 -17.81
N PHE A 263 -14.57 -26.32 -19.12
CA PHE A 263 -15.05 -25.18 -19.91
C PHE A 263 -15.47 -25.63 -21.30
N TRP A 264 -16.22 -24.77 -21.99
CA TRP A 264 -16.70 -25.02 -23.35
C TRP A 264 -15.92 -24.18 -24.36
N TYR A 265 -15.45 -24.81 -25.43
CA TYR A 265 -14.82 -24.15 -26.56
C TYR A 265 -15.28 -24.82 -27.87
N ASN A 266 -15.80 -24.02 -28.81
CA ASN A 266 -16.30 -24.49 -30.11
C ASN A 266 -17.23 -25.71 -30.02
N GLY A 267 -18.17 -25.71 -29.07
CA GLY A 267 -19.14 -26.79 -28.88
C GLY A 267 -18.57 -28.08 -28.29
N LYS A 268 -17.29 -28.11 -27.90
CA LYS A 268 -16.65 -29.21 -27.18
C LYS A 268 -16.35 -28.80 -25.74
N GLN A 269 -16.45 -29.78 -24.83
CA GLN A 269 -16.11 -29.57 -23.42
C GLN A 269 -14.68 -30.04 -23.14
N TYR A 270 -13.90 -29.20 -22.47
CA TYR A 270 -12.52 -29.47 -22.08
C TYR A 270 -12.42 -29.59 -20.56
N LYS A 271 -11.43 -30.35 -20.09
CA LYS A 271 -11.06 -30.51 -18.69
C LYS A 271 -9.63 -30.04 -18.46
N TYR A 272 -9.38 -29.54 -17.27
CA TYR A 272 -8.05 -29.08 -16.86
C TYR A 272 -7.86 -29.24 -15.35
N SER A 273 -6.62 -29.54 -14.95
CA SER A 273 -6.22 -29.65 -13.55
C SER A 273 -5.51 -28.36 -13.16
N TYR A 274 -6.25 -27.40 -12.61
CA TYR A 274 -5.69 -26.10 -12.21
C TYR A 274 -5.12 -26.15 -10.79
N LYS A 275 -3.96 -25.59 -10.49
CA LYS A 275 -3.28 -25.82 -9.20
C LYS A 275 -3.65 -24.79 -8.11
N TYR A 276 -4.89 -24.31 -8.07
CA TYR A 276 -5.36 -23.36 -7.05
C TYR A 276 -6.29 -24.02 -6.03
N ASN A 277 -6.33 -23.44 -4.82
CA ASN A 277 -7.29 -23.77 -3.78
C ASN A 277 -8.71 -23.41 -4.26
N VAL A 278 -9.45 -24.38 -4.78
CA VAL A 278 -10.85 -24.21 -5.25
C VAL A 278 -11.82 -24.15 -4.06
N TYR A 279 -11.34 -24.31 -2.83
CA TYR A 279 -12.12 -24.42 -1.58
C TYR A 279 -12.97 -23.18 -1.31
N ASP A 280 -12.37 -22.04 -1.62
CA ASP A 280 -12.83 -20.73 -1.22
C ASP A 280 -14.00 -20.32 -2.13
N LEU A 281 -13.80 -20.47 -3.43
CA LEU A 281 -14.49 -19.60 -4.37
C LEU A 281 -16.01 -19.87 -4.52
N ALA A 282 -16.47 -21.13 -4.56
CA ALA A 282 -17.92 -21.43 -4.70
C ALA A 282 -18.73 -21.13 -3.43
N THR A 283 -18.09 -21.32 -2.27
CA THR A 283 -18.71 -21.01 -0.99
C THR A 283 -18.67 -19.50 -0.75
N PHE A 284 -17.58 -18.82 -1.12
CA PHE A 284 -17.51 -17.36 -1.13
C PHE A 284 -18.51 -16.71 -2.07
N ASP A 285 -18.82 -17.30 -3.23
CA ASP A 285 -19.93 -16.80 -4.07
C ASP A 285 -21.28 -16.80 -3.32
N ALA A 286 -21.54 -17.87 -2.55
CA ALA A 286 -22.75 -17.95 -1.73
C ALA A 286 -22.71 -16.96 -0.55
N VAL A 287 -21.55 -16.82 0.12
CA VAL A 287 -21.35 -15.83 1.20
C VAL A 287 -21.45 -14.40 0.69
N SER A 288 -20.90 -14.09 -0.48
CA SER A 288 -21.06 -12.82 -1.20
C SER A 288 -22.54 -12.50 -1.43
N SER A 289 -23.32 -13.52 -1.81
CA SER A 289 -24.76 -13.37 -1.97
C SER A 289 -25.46 -13.10 -0.63
N LEU A 290 -24.99 -13.70 0.47
CA LEU A 290 -25.50 -13.41 1.82
C LEU A 290 -25.18 -11.97 2.23
N ALA A 291 -23.92 -11.55 2.07
CA ALA A 291 -23.48 -10.18 2.34
C ALA A 291 -24.32 -9.18 1.54
N SER A 292 -24.46 -9.38 0.23
CA SER A 292 -25.27 -8.51 -0.65
C SER A 292 -26.75 -8.42 -0.26
N ASN A 293 -27.27 -9.36 0.54
CA ASN A 293 -28.66 -9.40 1.00
C ASN A 293 -28.80 -9.06 2.50
N ASN A 294 -27.79 -8.43 3.10
CA ASN A 294 -27.75 -8.04 4.52
C ASN A 294 -27.89 -9.23 5.50
N VAL A 295 -27.41 -10.42 5.11
CA VAL A 295 -27.47 -11.62 5.97
C VAL A 295 -26.17 -11.77 6.74
N LYS A 296 -26.26 -11.81 8.07
CA LYS A 296 -25.13 -12.09 8.97
C LYS A 296 -24.94 -13.59 9.21
N LEU A 297 -23.73 -14.09 9.01
CA LEU A 297 -23.38 -15.50 9.17
C LEU A 297 -22.48 -15.70 10.39
N TYR A 298 -23.03 -16.23 11.49
CA TYR A 298 -22.26 -16.65 12.66
C TYR A 298 -21.79 -18.10 12.50
N SER A 299 -20.51 -18.29 12.18
CA SER A 299 -19.92 -19.62 11.98
C SER A 299 -19.40 -20.19 13.29
N ILE A 300 -19.71 -21.45 13.58
CA ILE A 300 -19.33 -22.16 14.80
C ILE A 300 -18.58 -23.42 14.41
N GLY A 301 -17.26 -23.38 14.56
CA GLY A 301 -16.34 -24.48 14.32
C GLY A 301 -16.35 -25.46 15.50
N LEU A 302 -16.74 -26.70 15.26
CA LEU A 302 -16.87 -27.77 16.26
C LEU A 302 -15.71 -28.78 16.16
N GLY A 303 -14.50 -28.35 15.82
CA GLY A 303 -13.33 -29.22 15.67
C GLY A 303 -12.10 -28.68 16.39
N LYS A 304 -10.96 -29.37 16.23
CA LYS A 304 -9.65 -28.82 16.58
C LYS A 304 -9.00 -28.17 15.34
N TRP A 305 -7.94 -27.40 15.53
CA TRP A 305 -7.21 -26.68 14.46
C TRP A 305 -6.70 -27.55 13.29
N PHE A 306 -6.67 -28.89 13.44
CA PHE A 306 -6.32 -29.83 12.36
C PHE A 306 -7.55 -30.49 11.70
N ASP A 307 -8.75 -30.30 12.24
CA ASP A 307 -10.00 -30.88 11.74
C ASP A 307 -10.69 -29.98 10.70
N PHE A 308 -10.38 -28.68 10.66
CA PHE A 308 -10.97 -27.69 9.75
C PHE A 308 -10.07 -26.45 9.64
N ASP A 309 -10.37 -25.60 8.66
CA ASP A 309 -9.70 -24.32 8.45
C ASP A 309 -10.48 -23.20 9.16
N GLU A 310 -9.94 -22.75 10.29
CA GLU A 310 -10.53 -21.68 11.10
C GLU A 310 -10.47 -20.32 10.39
N GLU A 311 -9.51 -20.14 9.49
CA GLU A 311 -9.35 -18.93 8.67
C GLU A 311 -10.55 -18.77 7.74
N ILE A 312 -10.92 -19.83 7.01
CA ILE A 312 -12.08 -19.81 6.09
C ILE A 312 -13.40 -19.49 6.80
N LEU A 313 -13.66 -20.07 7.97
CA LEU A 313 -14.90 -19.78 8.71
C LEU A 313 -14.91 -18.33 9.26
N SER A 314 -13.73 -17.83 9.64
CA SER A 314 -13.54 -16.43 10.01
C SER A 314 -13.82 -15.50 8.84
N GLU A 315 -13.27 -15.79 7.66
CA GLU A 315 -13.53 -15.03 6.44
C GLU A 315 -15.01 -15.02 6.05
N PHE A 316 -15.70 -16.16 6.12
CA PHE A 316 -17.15 -16.22 5.85
C PHE A 316 -17.96 -15.32 6.76
N SER A 317 -17.66 -15.36 8.06
CA SER A 317 -18.35 -14.54 9.05
C SER A 317 -18.02 -13.05 8.88
N LYS A 318 -16.74 -12.70 8.71
CA LYS A 318 -16.27 -11.33 8.46
C LYS A 318 -16.89 -10.72 7.21
N ALA A 319 -16.96 -11.47 6.10
CA ALA A 319 -17.57 -11.02 4.84
C ALA A 319 -19.04 -10.57 5.01
N THR A 320 -19.71 -11.09 6.04
CA THR A 320 -21.09 -10.74 6.39
C THR A 320 -21.24 -9.81 7.61
N GLY A 321 -20.14 -9.27 8.14
CA GLY A 321 -20.15 -8.37 9.30
C GLY A 321 -20.51 -9.09 10.61
N ALA A 322 -20.18 -10.38 10.70
CA ALA A 322 -20.40 -11.25 11.84
C ALA A 322 -19.10 -11.89 12.32
N ASN A 323 -19.16 -12.59 13.47
CA ASN A 323 -18.00 -13.27 14.07
C ASN A 323 -18.11 -14.78 13.89
N SER A 324 -16.96 -15.43 13.74
CA SER A 324 -16.83 -16.87 13.88
C SER A 324 -16.35 -17.25 15.28
N TYR A 325 -16.65 -18.48 15.69
CA TYR A 325 -16.29 -19.00 17.01
C TYR A 325 -15.79 -20.44 16.90
N ASN A 326 -14.70 -20.75 17.61
CA ASN A 326 -14.12 -22.10 17.69
C ASN A 326 -14.08 -22.62 19.14
N PRO A 327 -15.24 -22.88 19.77
CA PRO A 327 -15.27 -23.38 21.14
C PRO A 327 -14.66 -24.78 21.25
N GLN A 328 -13.90 -25.03 22.31
CA GLN A 328 -13.20 -26.31 22.55
C GLN A 328 -13.93 -27.21 23.56
N THR A 329 -14.94 -26.68 24.25
CA THR A 329 -15.76 -27.41 25.23
C THR A 329 -17.24 -27.07 25.07
N LEU A 330 -18.12 -27.90 25.63
CA LEU A 330 -19.56 -27.63 25.62
C LEU A 330 -19.93 -26.35 26.38
N ASP A 331 -19.21 -26.04 27.47
CA ASP A 331 -19.43 -24.81 28.23
C ASP A 331 -19.03 -23.57 27.43
N GLN A 332 -17.89 -23.62 26.74
CA GLN A 332 -17.47 -22.55 25.83
C GLN A 332 -18.49 -22.37 24.70
N LEU A 333 -18.95 -23.46 24.10
CA LEU A 333 -19.95 -23.42 23.03
C LEU A 333 -21.25 -22.75 23.51
N ASN A 334 -21.76 -23.14 24.69
CA ASN A 334 -22.97 -22.53 25.26
C ASN A 334 -22.76 -21.04 25.57
N ALA A 335 -21.59 -20.65 26.09
CA ALA A 335 -21.27 -19.26 26.36
C ALA A 335 -21.24 -18.41 25.08
N GLN A 336 -20.60 -18.89 24.02
CA GLN A 336 -20.56 -18.18 22.74
C GLN A 336 -21.95 -18.07 22.09
N LEU A 337 -22.76 -19.13 22.15
CA LEU A 337 -24.14 -19.06 21.66
C LEU A 337 -25.00 -18.09 22.47
N SER A 338 -24.79 -18.00 23.78
CA SER A 338 -25.48 -17.03 24.63
C SER A 338 -25.11 -15.62 24.22
N HIS A 339 -23.82 -15.35 23.98
CA HIS A 339 -23.35 -14.06 23.46
C HIS A 339 -23.96 -13.73 22.09
N ILE A 340 -24.01 -14.68 21.14
CA ILE A 340 -24.71 -14.47 19.86
C ILE A 340 -26.18 -14.11 20.09
N SER A 341 -26.88 -14.85 20.97
CA SER A 341 -28.27 -14.58 21.32
C SER A 341 -28.47 -13.20 21.90
N GLU A 342 -27.56 -12.74 22.76
CA GLU A 342 -27.56 -11.37 23.29
C GLU A 342 -27.37 -10.36 22.16
N THR A 343 -26.30 -10.49 21.36
CA THR A 343 -25.97 -9.59 20.24
C THR A 343 -27.14 -9.43 19.26
N ILE A 344 -27.74 -10.52 18.78
CA ILE A 344 -28.82 -10.41 17.78
C ILE A 344 -30.09 -9.76 18.37
N ASN A 345 -30.29 -9.82 19.69
CA ASN A 345 -31.45 -9.25 20.38
C ASN A 345 -31.24 -7.81 20.89
N GLU A 346 -30.02 -7.26 20.79
CA GLU A 346 -29.74 -5.89 21.22
C GLU A 346 -30.45 -4.83 20.37
N VAL A 347 -30.76 -3.69 21.01
CA VAL A 347 -31.15 -2.45 20.32
C VAL A 347 -29.89 -1.83 19.72
N ALA A 348 -29.72 -2.03 18.42
CA ALA A 348 -28.53 -1.65 17.69
C ALA A 348 -28.90 -1.10 16.30
N MET A 349 -28.01 -0.28 15.74
CA MET A 349 -27.99 -0.02 14.31
C MET A 349 -27.55 -1.31 13.62
N LYS A 350 -28.32 -1.78 12.64
CA LYS A 350 -28.15 -3.09 12.02
C LYS A 350 -27.90 -2.98 10.53
N GLU A 351 -27.47 -4.07 9.91
CA GLU A 351 -27.32 -4.18 8.45
C GLU A 351 -26.43 -3.06 7.87
N ILE A 352 -25.39 -2.69 8.61
CA ILE A 352 -24.48 -1.60 8.24
C ILE A 352 -23.57 -2.10 7.13
N GLN A 353 -23.64 -1.49 5.95
CA GLN A 353 -22.83 -1.86 4.79
C GLN A 353 -22.35 -0.66 4.00
N LEU A 354 -21.09 -0.68 3.58
CA LEU A 354 -20.59 0.20 2.54
C LEU A 354 -20.67 -0.53 1.20
N ARG A 355 -21.39 0.04 0.24
CA ARG A 355 -21.53 -0.49 -1.12
C ARG A 355 -20.80 0.42 -2.09
N ILE A 356 -19.84 -0.13 -2.83
CA ILE A 356 -18.96 0.60 -3.73
C ILE A 356 -19.18 0.08 -5.15
N ASN A 357 -19.60 0.93 -6.08
CA ASN A 357 -19.74 0.54 -7.48
C ASN A 357 -18.36 0.49 -8.16
N LEU A 358 -17.95 -0.70 -8.59
CA LEU A 358 -16.66 -0.94 -9.25
C LEU A 358 -16.67 -0.55 -10.74
N LYS A 359 -17.85 -0.28 -11.31
CA LYS A 359 -18.03 0.08 -12.72
C LYS A 359 -18.30 1.56 -12.93
N ASP A 360 -18.82 2.27 -11.92
CA ASP A 360 -18.98 3.72 -11.93
C ASP A 360 -17.79 4.42 -11.24
N VAL A 361 -16.67 4.38 -11.95
CA VAL A 361 -15.41 4.95 -11.50
C VAL A 361 -14.83 5.80 -12.63
N SER A 362 -14.44 7.03 -12.31
CA SER A 362 -13.66 7.83 -13.25
C SER A 362 -12.27 7.18 -13.34
N THR A 363 -12.03 6.41 -14.40
CA THR A 363 -10.78 5.64 -14.57
C THR A 363 -9.92 6.21 -15.69
N PRO A 364 -8.60 5.99 -15.63
CA PRO A 364 -7.77 5.91 -16.82
C PRO A 364 -8.22 4.71 -17.68
N ASP A 365 -8.49 4.91 -18.97
CA ASP A 365 -9.04 3.90 -19.90
C ASP A 365 -8.41 2.49 -19.73
N GLY A 366 -9.18 1.49 -19.30
CA GLY A 366 -8.79 0.07 -19.33
C GLY A 366 -7.96 -0.47 -18.15
N GLY A 367 -8.01 0.16 -16.97
CA GLY A 367 -7.52 -0.45 -15.72
C GLY A 367 -8.57 -1.36 -15.06
N HIS A 368 -8.14 -2.44 -14.42
CA HIS A 368 -8.96 -3.33 -13.61
C HIS A 368 -8.83 -3.00 -12.12
N ILE A 369 -9.94 -3.16 -11.40
CA ILE A 369 -10.02 -3.02 -9.95
C ILE A 369 -10.37 -4.40 -9.40
N GLY A 370 -9.58 -4.87 -8.45
CA GLY A 370 -9.77 -6.16 -7.78
C GLY A 370 -10.10 -5.99 -6.31
N ILE A 371 -10.80 -6.99 -5.76
CA ILE A 371 -10.99 -7.18 -4.32
C ILE A 371 -10.21 -8.45 -3.95
N PRO A 372 -9.04 -8.34 -3.28
CA PRO A 372 -8.26 -9.52 -2.92
C PRO A 372 -8.97 -10.36 -1.86
N ASP A 373 -8.50 -11.60 -1.67
CA ASP A 373 -8.91 -12.46 -0.55
C ASP A 373 -8.50 -11.79 0.79
N ASP A 374 -9.24 -12.02 1.87
CA ASP A 374 -9.11 -11.35 3.19
C ASP A 374 -9.05 -9.79 3.12
N SER A 375 -9.64 -9.20 2.08
CA SER A 375 -9.67 -7.73 1.90
C SER A 375 -10.59 -6.99 2.86
N GLY A 376 -11.35 -7.67 3.72
CA GLY A 376 -12.43 -7.03 4.49
C GLY A 376 -13.62 -6.55 3.64
N ALA A 377 -13.61 -6.81 2.33
CA ALA A 377 -14.70 -6.55 1.39
C ALA A 377 -15.07 -7.84 0.64
N THR A 378 -16.22 -7.83 -0.02
CA THR A 378 -16.65 -8.94 -0.88
C THR A 378 -17.24 -8.42 -2.18
N GLU A 379 -16.83 -9.00 -3.30
CA GLU A 379 -17.34 -8.64 -4.62
C GLU A 379 -18.66 -9.35 -4.92
N THR A 380 -19.63 -8.65 -5.50
CA THR A 380 -20.89 -9.24 -5.98
C THR A 380 -20.64 -10.22 -7.13
N LYS A 381 -21.51 -11.23 -7.29
CA LYS A 381 -21.39 -12.27 -8.33
C LYS A 381 -21.25 -11.75 -9.77
N ASP A 382 -21.76 -10.56 -10.07
CA ASP A 382 -21.70 -9.90 -11.38
C ASP A 382 -20.51 -8.93 -11.54
N GLY A 383 -19.67 -8.83 -10.50
CA GLY A 383 -18.53 -7.93 -10.40
C GLY A 383 -18.88 -6.45 -10.46
N GLN A 384 -20.13 -6.08 -10.14
CA GLN A 384 -20.55 -4.69 -10.18
C GLN A 384 -20.20 -3.93 -8.89
N TYR A 385 -20.33 -4.55 -7.73
CA TYR A 385 -20.13 -3.88 -6.45
C TYR A 385 -19.13 -4.62 -5.55
N ALA A 386 -18.36 -3.85 -4.78
CA ALA A 386 -17.73 -4.34 -3.57
C ALA A 386 -18.60 -3.97 -2.35
N ILE A 387 -18.77 -4.92 -1.44
CA ILE A 387 -19.57 -4.81 -0.22
C ILE A 387 -18.65 -4.94 0.99
N VAL A 388 -18.62 -3.93 1.85
CA VAL A 388 -17.96 -3.98 3.16
C VAL A 388 -19.04 -4.12 4.23
N SER A 389 -19.17 -5.31 4.79
CA SER A 389 -20.15 -5.58 5.85
C SER A 389 -19.59 -5.18 7.22
N ILE A 390 -20.30 -4.32 7.94
CA ILE A 390 -19.84 -3.73 9.20
C ILE A 390 -20.62 -4.35 10.39
N PRO A 391 -19.96 -4.61 11.54
CA PRO A 391 -20.64 -5.09 12.76
C PRO A 391 -21.76 -4.17 13.23
N ASP A 392 -22.77 -4.74 13.91
CA ASP A 392 -23.89 -3.94 14.45
C ASP A 392 -23.38 -3.00 15.56
N ILE A 393 -23.96 -1.80 15.65
CA ILE A 393 -23.55 -0.80 16.64
C ILE A 393 -24.63 -0.68 17.71
N LYS A 394 -24.33 -1.23 18.89
CA LYS A 394 -25.20 -1.19 20.07
C LYS A 394 -25.34 0.23 20.61
N TYR A 395 -26.57 0.62 20.93
CA TYR A 395 -26.86 1.79 21.76
C TYR A 395 -27.38 1.34 23.13
N ASN A 396 -26.86 1.92 24.21
CA ASN A 396 -27.33 1.66 25.57
C ASN A 396 -28.34 2.73 25.99
N ALA A 397 -29.49 2.36 26.58
CA ALA A 397 -30.46 3.37 27.00
C ALA A 397 -29.91 4.20 28.16
N GLY A 398 -30.11 5.52 28.10
CA GLY A 398 -29.50 6.46 29.04
C GLY A 398 -27.96 6.51 28.99
N GLY A 399 -27.34 5.78 28.05
CA GLY A 399 -25.93 5.90 27.72
C GLY A 399 -25.65 7.11 26.83
N GLY A 400 -24.36 7.45 26.71
CA GLY A 400 -23.89 8.41 25.71
C GLY A 400 -23.84 7.81 24.30
N THR A 401 -23.49 8.63 23.32
CA THR A 401 -23.22 8.19 21.95
C THR A 401 -22.13 7.11 21.92
N PRO A 402 -22.31 6.00 21.17
CA PRO A 402 -21.27 4.99 20.99
C PRO A 402 -19.99 5.58 20.40
N GLY A 403 -18.85 4.91 20.64
CA GLY A 403 -17.57 5.30 20.05
C GLY A 403 -17.52 5.06 18.54
N GLU A 404 -16.61 5.78 17.87
CA GLU A 404 -16.33 5.59 16.45
C GLU A 404 -15.83 4.16 16.15
N LEU A 405 -16.19 3.64 14.99
CA LEU A 405 -15.77 2.32 14.51
C LEU A 405 -15.01 2.47 13.21
N ASN A 406 -13.76 2.00 13.19
CA ASN A 406 -12.94 1.99 11.97
C ASN A 406 -12.93 0.56 11.39
N GLN A 407 -13.33 0.45 10.13
CA GLN A 407 -13.23 -0.78 9.34
C GLN A 407 -12.27 -0.55 8.18
N LEU A 408 -11.22 -1.38 8.10
CA LEU A 408 -10.31 -1.37 6.96
C LEU A 408 -10.83 -2.34 5.90
N PHE A 409 -10.70 -1.95 4.63
CA PHE A 409 -10.78 -2.88 3.53
C PHE A 409 -9.72 -2.58 2.47
N THR A 410 -9.40 -3.57 1.64
CA THR A 410 -8.30 -3.51 0.69
C THR A 410 -8.82 -3.65 -0.74
N MET A 411 -8.22 -2.90 -1.66
CA MET A 411 -8.51 -2.95 -3.11
C MET A 411 -7.21 -3.07 -3.90
N GLU A 412 -7.28 -3.70 -5.06
CA GLU A 412 -6.15 -3.85 -5.98
C GLU A 412 -6.37 -3.07 -7.28
N PHE A 413 -5.29 -2.48 -7.81
CA PHE A 413 -5.31 -1.69 -9.03
C PHE A 413 -4.14 -2.09 -9.92
N ASP A 414 -4.41 -2.42 -11.19
CA ASP A 414 -3.37 -2.86 -12.15
C ASP A 414 -2.83 -1.72 -13.03
N LYS A 415 -3.30 -0.49 -12.80
CA LYS A 415 -2.99 0.65 -13.64
C LYS A 415 -2.83 1.92 -12.83
N ALA A 416 -1.88 2.75 -13.25
CA ALA A 416 -1.66 4.05 -12.65
C ALA A 416 -2.69 5.08 -13.10
N GLY A 417 -3.06 5.95 -12.17
CA GLY A 417 -3.94 7.10 -12.37
C GLY A 417 -4.77 7.41 -11.13
N GLU A 418 -5.72 8.33 -11.29
CA GLU A 418 -6.63 8.74 -10.23
C GLU A 418 -7.99 8.06 -10.45
N TYR A 419 -8.48 7.39 -9.40
CA TYR A 419 -9.72 6.62 -9.38
C TYR A 419 -10.68 7.30 -8.42
N THR A 420 -11.72 7.95 -8.93
CA THR A 420 -12.78 8.51 -8.08
C THR A 420 -14.02 7.64 -8.19
N PHE A 421 -14.46 7.13 -7.05
CA PHE A 421 -15.69 6.34 -6.92
C PHE A 421 -16.83 7.30 -6.54
N HIS A 422 -17.80 7.45 -7.44
CA HIS A 422 -18.90 8.40 -7.26
C HIS A 422 -20.10 7.75 -6.58
N ASP A 423 -20.41 6.52 -6.97
CA ASP A 423 -21.48 5.69 -6.42
C ASP A 423 -20.92 4.83 -5.27
N VAL A 424 -20.86 5.44 -4.09
CA VAL A 424 -20.47 4.81 -2.83
C VAL A 424 -21.47 5.18 -1.75
N GLU A 425 -22.21 4.19 -1.26
CA GLU A 425 -23.30 4.38 -0.30
C GLU A 425 -23.03 3.59 0.99
N LEU A 426 -23.12 4.24 2.14
CA LEU A 426 -23.30 3.58 3.43
C LEU A 426 -24.79 3.38 3.68
N THR A 427 -25.22 2.12 3.79
CA THR A 427 -26.60 1.74 4.14
C THR A 427 -26.65 1.13 5.54
N TYR A 428 -27.76 1.34 6.26
CA TYR A 428 -28.02 0.71 7.56
C TYR A 428 -29.51 0.76 7.93
N THR A 429 -29.93 -0.15 8.81
CA THR A 429 -31.25 -0.14 9.45
C THR A 429 -31.16 0.54 10.81
N ASP A 430 -31.93 1.61 11.00
CA ASP A 430 -31.91 2.43 12.20
C ASP A 430 -32.59 1.75 13.42
N LEU A 431 -32.51 2.38 14.60
CA LEU A 431 -33.10 1.85 15.83
C LEU A 431 -34.64 1.71 15.78
N ALA A 432 -35.30 2.36 14.82
CA ALA A 432 -36.73 2.26 14.56
C ALA A 432 -37.07 1.23 13.46
N GLY A 433 -36.07 0.55 12.88
CA GLY A 433 -36.25 -0.42 11.81
C GLY A 433 -36.39 0.18 10.41
N ARG A 434 -35.93 1.43 10.21
CA ARG A 434 -35.98 2.10 8.90
C ARG A 434 -34.62 2.05 8.24
N GLU A 435 -34.59 1.69 6.97
CA GLU A 435 -33.39 1.77 6.15
C GLU A 435 -32.96 3.23 5.94
N GLN A 436 -31.67 3.50 6.04
CA GLN A 436 -31.01 4.78 5.84
C GLN A 436 -29.86 4.60 4.84
N SER A 437 -29.56 5.64 4.06
CA SER A 437 -28.45 5.66 3.11
C SER A 437 -27.70 6.99 3.15
N ILE A 438 -26.37 6.95 2.98
CA ILE A 438 -25.46 8.11 3.01
C ILE A 438 -24.42 7.98 1.91
N ASP A 439 -24.34 8.99 1.03
CA ASP A 439 -23.30 9.06 -0.01
C ASP A 439 -21.93 9.40 0.61
N VAL A 440 -20.93 8.59 0.31
CA VAL A 440 -19.56 8.73 0.84
C VAL A 440 -18.49 8.48 -0.24
N PRO A 441 -18.47 9.28 -1.32
CA PRO A 441 -17.50 9.13 -2.41
C PRO A 441 -16.06 9.33 -1.92
N PHE A 442 -15.12 8.62 -2.54
CA PHE A 442 -13.70 8.75 -2.22
C PHE A 442 -12.84 8.64 -3.48
N THR A 443 -11.57 9.03 -3.35
CA THR A 443 -10.59 9.00 -4.46
C THR A 443 -9.34 8.24 -4.04
N ILE A 444 -8.82 7.41 -4.92
CA ILE A 444 -7.55 6.69 -4.79
C ILE A 444 -6.59 7.16 -5.88
N LYS A 445 -5.33 7.35 -5.52
CA LYS A 445 -4.24 7.65 -6.46
C LYS A 445 -3.34 6.44 -6.57
N VAL A 446 -3.19 5.91 -7.77
CA VAL A 446 -2.26 4.83 -8.10
C VAL A 446 -1.15 5.40 -8.96
N ILE A 447 0.09 5.15 -8.57
CA ILE A 447 1.26 5.80 -9.14
C ILE A 447 2.09 4.75 -9.86
N ASP A 448 2.46 5.07 -11.09
CA ASP A 448 3.38 4.26 -11.87
C ASP A 448 4.77 4.34 -11.22
N ASN A 449 5.18 3.23 -10.59
CA ASN A 449 6.48 3.09 -9.98
C ASN A 449 7.63 3.04 -11.01
N GLU A 450 7.30 3.08 -12.31
CA GLU A 450 8.30 3.18 -13.38
C GLU A 450 8.63 4.64 -13.76
N SER A 451 7.99 5.64 -13.14
CA SER A 451 8.15 7.07 -13.49
C SER A 451 8.96 7.88 -12.47
N PHE A 452 10.02 7.31 -11.88
CA PHE A 452 10.88 8.05 -10.95
C PHE A 452 12.04 8.77 -11.66
N GLY A 453 12.37 9.99 -11.21
CA GLY A 453 13.58 10.72 -11.58
C GLY A 453 14.76 10.43 -10.65
N LEU A 454 15.92 11.02 -10.95
CA LEU A 454 17.09 11.03 -10.08
C LEU A 454 17.41 12.47 -9.67
N LYS A 455 17.90 12.67 -8.45
CA LYS A 455 18.57 13.91 -8.03
C LYS A 455 19.75 13.63 -7.11
N PHE A 456 20.59 14.64 -6.93
CA PHE A 456 21.61 14.66 -5.89
C PHE A 456 21.03 15.35 -4.64
N LYS A 457 21.34 14.82 -3.46
CA LYS A 457 20.83 15.32 -2.18
C LYS A 457 21.25 16.76 -1.88
N ASN A 458 22.53 17.07 -2.03
CA ASN A 458 23.12 18.35 -1.61
C ASN A 458 24.13 18.93 -2.63
N PRO A 459 23.74 19.16 -3.90
CA PRO A 459 24.61 19.81 -4.87
C PRO A 459 24.78 21.32 -4.56
N PRO A 460 25.91 21.97 -4.92
CA PRO A 460 27.07 21.43 -5.64
C PRO A 460 28.09 20.75 -4.71
N TYR A 461 28.97 19.90 -5.27
CA TYR A 461 30.00 19.19 -4.50
C TYR A 461 31.42 19.73 -4.76
N ALA A 462 32.34 19.51 -3.83
CA ALA A 462 33.73 19.95 -3.98
C ALA A 462 34.77 18.95 -3.42
N ILE A 463 35.90 18.83 -4.11
CA ILE A 463 37.10 18.12 -3.63
C ILE A 463 38.15 19.17 -3.22
N ASN A 464 38.36 19.32 -1.92
CA ASN A 464 39.28 20.29 -1.34
C ASN A 464 40.64 19.64 -1.07
N VAL A 465 41.49 19.59 -2.10
CA VAL A 465 42.75 18.85 -2.02
C VAL A 465 43.70 19.42 -0.96
N TYR A 466 43.75 20.75 -0.75
CA TYR A 466 44.54 21.36 0.33
C TYR A 466 44.15 20.88 1.74
N LYS A 467 42.87 20.52 1.97
CA LYS A 467 42.41 20.01 3.27
C LYS A 467 42.78 18.54 3.49
N ASN A 468 42.85 17.76 2.42
CA ASN A 468 43.14 16.33 2.50
C ASN A 468 43.89 15.86 1.24
N PRO A 469 45.19 16.17 1.10
CA PRO A 469 45.95 15.89 -0.12
C PRO A 469 46.11 14.39 -0.39
N SER A 470 45.91 13.55 0.62
CA SER A 470 45.92 12.09 0.51
C SER A 470 44.60 11.50 0.01
N ASN A 471 43.48 12.22 0.14
CA ASN A 471 42.16 11.79 -0.33
C ASN A 471 41.65 12.69 -1.45
N LEU A 472 41.97 12.28 -2.67
CA LEU A 472 41.59 12.98 -3.91
C LEU A 472 40.23 12.51 -4.45
N THR A 473 39.44 11.83 -3.63
CA THR A 473 38.20 11.19 -4.06
C THR A 473 36.97 11.73 -3.35
N LEU A 474 35.83 11.71 -4.04
CA LEU A 474 34.50 11.99 -3.53
C LEU A 474 33.59 10.84 -3.94
N ASP A 475 32.96 10.19 -2.96
CA ASP A 475 31.96 9.16 -3.21
C ASP A 475 30.58 9.81 -3.37
N LEU A 476 29.97 9.65 -4.55
CA LEU A 476 28.63 10.16 -4.85
C LEU A 476 27.55 9.08 -4.75
N ASN A 477 27.88 7.82 -4.46
CA ASN A 477 26.88 6.74 -4.43
C ASN A 477 25.81 6.98 -3.35
N SER A 478 26.21 7.47 -2.18
CA SER A 478 25.28 7.81 -1.09
C SER A 478 24.53 9.12 -1.31
N GLU A 479 24.91 9.89 -2.33
CA GLU A 479 24.41 11.24 -2.61
C GLU A 479 23.29 11.27 -3.65
N VAL A 480 23.05 10.16 -4.35
CA VAL A 480 21.94 10.01 -5.30
C VAL A 480 20.68 9.59 -4.55
N GLU A 481 19.55 10.15 -4.94
CA GLU A 481 18.23 9.73 -4.49
C GLU A 481 17.25 9.68 -5.65
N VAL A 482 16.29 8.76 -5.54
CA VAL A 482 15.14 8.66 -6.44
C VAL A 482 14.14 9.76 -6.11
N VAL A 483 13.50 10.30 -7.15
CA VAL A 483 12.46 11.30 -7.04
C VAL A 483 11.18 10.69 -7.60
N PRO A 484 10.12 10.53 -6.81
CA PRO A 484 8.83 10.11 -7.37
C PRO A 484 8.37 11.08 -8.47
N PRO A 485 7.49 10.63 -9.38
CA PRO A 485 6.75 11.55 -10.23
C PRO A 485 5.98 12.56 -9.35
N ALA A 486 5.88 13.81 -9.83
CA ALA A 486 5.63 15.04 -9.07
C ALA A 486 4.76 14.97 -7.79
N ASP A 487 5.22 15.65 -6.73
CA ASP A 487 4.52 15.98 -5.48
C ASP A 487 4.05 14.82 -4.57
N VAL A 488 4.44 13.58 -4.84
CA VAL A 488 4.14 12.45 -3.96
C VAL A 488 5.29 12.18 -2.99
N LYS A 489 5.05 12.17 -1.68
CA LYS A 489 6.04 11.74 -0.69
C LYS A 489 5.88 10.24 -0.45
N ILE A 490 6.62 9.40 -1.18
CA ILE A 490 6.63 7.95 -0.97
C ILE A 490 8.00 7.55 -0.42
N GLU A 491 8.01 6.86 0.72
CA GLU A 491 9.24 6.43 1.41
C GLU A 491 9.88 5.17 0.79
N ASP A 492 9.14 4.40 -0.01
CA ASP A 492 9.50 3.03 -0.42
C ASP A 492 9.84 2.86 -1.93
N ILE A 493 10.44 3.87 -2.57
CA ILE A 493 10.85 3.74 -3.98
C ILE A 493 12.17 2.96 -4.06
N GLU A 494 12.19 1.85 -4.81
CA GLU A 494 13.39 1.05 -5.02
C GLU A 494 14.44 1.81 -5.87
N MET A 495 15.69 1.82 -5.40
CA MET A 495 16.81 2.42 -6.13
C MET A 495 17.24 1.53 -7.31
N PRO A 496 17.58 2.11 -8.48
CA PRO A 496 18.25 1.37 -9.54
C PRO A 496 19.54 0.73 -9.04
N THR A 497 19.84 -0.47 -9.52
CA THR A 497 21.11 -1.15 -9.22
C THR A 497 22.21 -0.83 -10.24
N ASP A 498 21.83 -0.41 -11.45
CA ASP A 498 22.75 -0.22 -12.57
C ASP A 498 22.91 1.26 -12.93
N PHE A 499 23.97 1.87 -12.42
CA PHE A 499 24.33 3.27 -12.71
C PHE A 499 25.47 3.39 -13.72
N THR A 500 25.32 4.32 -14.66
CA THR A 500 26.37 4.78 -15.57
C THR A 500 26.79 6.19 -15.18
N TRP A 501 28.08 6.40 -14.96
CA TRP A 501 28.62 7.68 -14.51
C TRP A 501 29.50 8.33 -15.58
N ILE A 502 29.32 9.64 -15.79
CA ILE A 502 29.99 10.40 -16.85
C ILE A 502 30.54 11.71 -16.29
N SER A 503 31.77 12.06 -16.65
CA SER A 503 32.34 13.40 -16.40
C SER A 503 32.40 14.20 -17.69
N SER A 504 31.92 15.45 -17.65
CA SER A 504 32.00 16.36 -18.81
C SER A 504 33.42 16.80 -19.15
N ASN A 505 34.35 16.72 -18.18
CA ASN A 505 35.76 17.10 -18.35
C ASN A 505 36.67 16.26 -17.44
N GLU A 506 37.21 15.19 -18.01
CA GLU A 506 38.10 14.25 -17.32
C GLU A 506 39.47 14.84 -16.94
N LYS A 507 39.87 15.98 -17.51
CA LYS A 507 41.10 16.68 -17.09
C LYS A 507 40.97 17.27 -15.69
N ILE A 508 39.73 17.57 -15.27
CA ILE A 508 39.42 18.12 -13.94
C ILE A 508 39.11 16.97 -12.97
N ALA A 509 38.22 16.05 -13.35
CA ALA A 509 37.92 14.87 -12.55
C ALA A 509 37.38 13.71 -13.41
N VAL A 510 37.75 12.48 -13.05
CA VAL A 510 37.24 11.23 -13.64
C VAL A 510 36.28 10.60 -12.65
N VAL A 511 35.21 9.97 -13.12
CA VAL A 511 34.26 9.23 -12.26
C VAL A 511 34.22 7.76 -12.66
N ASN A 512 34.29 6.86 -11.69
CA ASN A 512 34.15 5.43 -11.91
C ASN A 512 33.31 4.81 -10.77
N GLY A 513 32.16 4.21 -11.11
CA GLY A 513 31.25 3.62 -10.13
C GLY A 513 30.85 4.59 -9.00
N GLY A 514 30.53 5.84 -9.34
CA GLY A 514 30.18 6.89 -8.37
C GLY A 514 31.34 7.50 -7.59
N ILE A 515 32.55 6.95 -7.70
CA ILE A 515 33.75 7.51 -7.08
C ILE A 515 34.39 8.52 -8.05
N VAL A 516 34.31 9.80 -7.69
CA VAL A 516 34.93 10.90 -8.44
C VAL A 516 36.36 11.08 -7.96
N THR A 517 37.34 10.98 -8.85
CA THR A 517 38.77 11.20 -8.58
C THR A 517 39.24 12.50 -9.23
N ALA A 518 39.75 13.41 -8.41
CA ALA A 518 40.32 14.68 -8.86
C ALA A 518 41.59 14.48 -9.72
N LYS A 519 41.68 15.25 -10.80
CA LYS A 519 42.80 15.27 -11.76
C LYS A 519 43.32 16.67 -12.06
N GLY A 520 42.58 17.73 -11.76
CA GLY A 520 43.00 19.09 -12.02
C GLY A 520 42.07 20.12 -11.41
N VAL A 521 42.52 21.37 -11.35
CA VAL A 521 41.71 22.49 -10.82
C VAL A 521 40.63 22.91 -11.81
N GLY A 522 39.45 23.23 -11.29
CA GLY A 522 38.33 23.74 -12.07
C GLY A 522 37.00 23.14 -11.65
N THR A 523 35.97 23.31 -12.48
CA THR A 523 34.64 22.70 -12.25
C THR A 523 34.29 21.80 -13.43
N THR A 524 33.85 20.57 -13.15
CA THR A 524 33.29 19.65 -14.15
C THR A 524 31.90 19.20 -13.73
N LYS A 525 31.02 18.97 -14.69
CA LYS A 525 29.70 18.37 -14.45
C LYS A 525 29.83 16.85 -14.41
N ILE A 526 29.35 16.24 -13.33
CA ILE A 526 29.19 14.79 -13.20
C ILE A 526 27.72 14.45 -13.47
N THR A 527 27.51 13.45 -14.32
CA THR A 527 26.19 12.92 -14.68
C THR A 527 26.11 11.48 -14.21
N VAL A 528 24.98 11.12 -13.60
CA VAL A 528 24.60 9.74 -13.33
C VAL A 528 23.37 9.42 -14.17
N GLU A 529 23.42 8.30 -14.88
CA GLU A 529 22.33 7.77 -15.68
C GLU A 529 21.96 6.38 -15.18
N ALA A 530 20.68 6.06 -15.18
CA ALA A 530 20.16 4.72 -14.95
C ALA A 530 19.04 4.42 -15.96
N LYS A 531 18.62 3.17 -16.03
CA LYS A 531 17.40 2.79 -16.74
C LYS A 531 16.29 2.47 -15.74
N ASP A 532 15.09 2.97 -16.01
CA ASP A 532 13.89 2.47 -15.34
C ASP A 532 13.53 1.06 -15.87
N LYS A 533 12.49 0.42 -15.31
CA LYS A 533 12.04 -0.91 -15.76
C LYS A 533 11.42 -0.92 -17.18
N LYS A 534 10.97 0.24 -17.71
CA LYS A 534 10.56 0.41 -19.12
C LYS A 534 11.76 0.54 -20.07
N GLY A 535 12.97 0.69 -19.53
CA GLY A 535 14.19 0.92 -20.29
C GLY A 535 14.42 2.38 -20.69
N ASN A 536 13.65 3.34 -20.16
CA ASN A 536 13.91 4.76 -20.37
C ASN A 536 15.14 5.21 -19.58
N ILE A 537 15.87 6.17 -20.13
CA ILE A 537 17.05 6.75 -19.46
C ILE A 537 16.58 7.85 -18.50
N ILE A 538 16.88 7.68 -17.22
CA ILE A 538 16.73 8.68 -16.17
C ILE A 538 18.11 9.22 -15.79
N LYS A 539 18.21 10.52 -15.50
CA LYS A 539 19.51 11.15 -15.23
C LYS A 539 19.45 12.25 -14.18
N ALA A 540 20.55 12.41 -13.46
CA ALA A 540 20.84 13.56 -12.60
C ALA A 540 22.21 14.14 -12.94
N GLU A 541 22.35 15.45 -12.81
CA GLU A 541 23.58 16.18 -13.11
C GLU A 541 23.95 17.07 -11.92
N THR A 542 25.22 17.10 -11.54
CA THR A 542 25.74 18.00 -10.51
C THR A 542 27.12 18.56 -10.89
N PRO A 543 27.40 19.85 -10.63
CA PRO A 543 28.76 20.37 -10.76
C PRO A 543 29.63 19.90 -9.58
N VAL A 544 30.84 19.46 -9.91
CA VAL A 544 31.91 19.11 -8.97
C VAL A 544 33.08 20.08 -9.18
N LYS A 545 33.39 20.85 -8.14
CA LYS A 545 34.54 21.76 -8.10
C LYS A 545 35.75 21.08 -7.48
N VAL A 546 36.89 21.12 -8.17
CA VAL A 546 38.16 20.58 -7.68
C VAL A 546 39.12 21.74 -7.45
N ASN A 547 39.63 21.83 -6.23
CA ASN A 547 40.68 22.79 -5.87
C ASN A 547 42.02 22.09 -5.81
N LEU A 548 43.09 22.89 -5.84
CA LEU A 548 44.47 22.42 -5.75
C LEU A 548 44.99 22.46 -4.30
N GLU A 549 46.08 21.73 -4.05
CA GLU A 549 46.82 21.79 -2.78
C GLU A 549 47.74 23.02 -2.74
N GLY A 550 48.28 23.44 -3.88
CA GLY A 550 49.22 24.54 -3.94
C GLY A 550 49.70 24.83 -5.36
N ILE A 551 49.98 26.09 -5.66
CA ILE A 551 50.75 26.48 -6.84
C ILE A 551 52.04 27.19 -6.43
N SER A 552 53.13 26.93 -7.12
CA SER A 552 54.42 27.58 -6.89
C SER A 552 55.22 27.70 -8.18
N PHE A 553 56.18 28.60 -8.25
CA PHE A 553 57.16 28.57 -9.33
C PHE A 553 58.30 27.60 -9.00
N GLY A 554 58.94 27.04 -10.03
CA GLY A 554 60.09 26.15 -9.86
C GLY A 554 61.36 26.86 -9.35
N LYS A 555 61.44 28.19 -9.50
CA LYS A 555 62.56 29.02 -9.04
C LYS A 555 62.04 30.27 -8.32
N THR A 556 62.83 30.75 -7.36
CA THR A 556 62.60 32.03 -6.69
C THR A 556 62.91 33.22 -7.61
N THR A 557 63.83 33.04 -8.56
CA THR A 557 64.19 34.06 -9.56
C THR A 557 64.30 33.46 -10.97
N TYR A 558 63.75 34.16 -11.95
CA TYR A 558 63.91 33.87 -13.38
C TYR A 558 64.55 35.05 -14.11
N GLU A 559 65.54 34.75 -14.96
CA GLU A 559 66.09 35.76 -15.86
C GLU A 559 65.20 35.92 -17.10
N TYR A 560 65.03 37.17 -17.55
CA TYR A 560 64.34 37.53 -18.78
C TYR A 560 65.28 38.35 -19.66
N THR A 561 65.45 37.91 -20.91
CA THR A 561 66.25 38.62 -21.92
C THR A 561 65.30 39.31 -22.90
N PRO A 562 65.45 40.63 -23.13
CA PRO A 562 64.63 41.36 -24.10
C PRO A 562 64.59 40.68 -25.47
N GLY A 563 63.40 40.59 -26.07
CA GLY A 563 63.19 39.95 -27.39
C GLY A 563 63.11 38.43 -27.37
N SER A 564 63.24 37.77 -26.22
CA SER A 564 63.03 36.32 -26.09
C SER A 564 61.64 36.03 -25.51
N PRO A 565 60.73 35.34 -26.24
CA PRO A 565 59.41 35.02 -25.71
C PRO A 565 59.54 34.09 -24.50
N LYS A 566 58.84 34.41 -23.42
CA LYS A 566 58.82 33.61 -22.19
C LYS A 566 57.40 33.51 -21.66
N ASN A 567 56.93 32.28 -21.47
CA ASN A 567 55.64 31.99 -20.89
C ASN A 567 55.84 31.42 -19.48
N MET A 568 55.34 32.15 -18.48
CA MET A 568 55.52 31.85 -17.07
C MET A 568 54.51 30.81 -16.57
N PHE A 569 53.42 30.55 -17.29
CA PHE A 569 52.52 29.44 -16.97
C PHE A 569 53.24 28.08 -17.06
N ASN A 570 54.13 27.91 -18.05
CA ASN A 570 54.93 26.70 -18.21
C ASN A 570 55.93 26.46 -17.05
N GLU A 571 56.21 27.49 -16.26
CA GLU A 571 57.14 27.45 -15.12
C GLU A 571 56.43 27.14 -13.79
N LEU A 572 55.10 27.13 -13.78
CA LEU A 572 54.31 26.80 -12.61
C LEU A 572 54.42 25.30 -12.28
N LYS A 573 54.45 25.02 -10.97
CA LYS A 573 54.34 23.71 -10.37
C LYS A 573 53.04 23.66 -9.59
N VAL A 574 52.27 22.61 -9.84
CA VAL A 574 50.98 22.37 -9.18
C VAL A 574 51.13 21.20 -8.24
N LYS A 575 50.57 21.36 -7.03
CA LYS A 575 50.42 20.29 -6.05
C LYS A 575 48.95 19.84 -5.99
N PRO A 576 48.68 18.53 -5.94
CA PRO A 576 49.66 17.44 -5.99
C PRO A 576 50.24 17.24 -7.40
N ASN A 577 51.43 16.64 -7.48
CA ASN A 577 52.11 16.43 -8.77
C ASN A 577 51.23 15.67 -9.77
N GLY A 578 51.17 16.16 -11.01
CA GLY A 578 50.34 15.59 -12.07
C GLY A 578 48.92 16.14 -12.14
N PHE A 579 48.56 17.11 -11.29
CA PHE A 579 47.31 17.85 -11.46
C PHE A 579 47.34 18.77 -12.67
N ASN A 580 46.27 18.74 -13.45
CA ASN A 580 46.05 19.67 -14.54
C ASN A 580 45.65 21.04 -14.00
N ILE A 581 46.21 22.09 -14.58
CA ILE A 581 45.77 23.48 -14.42
C ILE A 581 45.62 24.08 -15.82
N SER A 582 44.69 25.00 -15.98
CA SER A 582 44.47 25.71 -17.24
C SER A 582 44.75 27.20 -17.04
N PRO A 583 45.36 27.92 -18.00
CA PRO A 583 45.73 29.33 -17.80
C PRO A 583 44.55 30.24 -17.46
N ASP A 584 43.37 29.93 -17.98
CA ASP A 584 42.12 30.66 -17.78
C ASP A 584 41.61 30.65 -16.33
N VAL A 585 42.11 29.77 -15.47
CA VAL A 585 41.76 29.77 -14.04
C VAL A 585 42.65 30.70 -13.20
N LEU A 586 43.63 31.37 -13.81
CA LEU A 586 44.60 32.24 -13.15
C LEU A 586 44.40 33.71 -13.50
N THR A 587 44.84 34.57 -12.58
CA THR A 587 45.04 36.01 -12.72
C THR A 587 46.52 36.28 -12.56
N TRP A 588 47.10 37.07 -13.46
CA TRP A 588 48.50 37.45 -13.42
C TRP A 588 48.67 38.90 -12.98
N THR A 589 49.58 39.16 -12.06
CA THR A 589 49.91 40.51 -11.60
C THR A 589 51.41 40.73 -11.57
N VAL A 590 51.83 41.96 -11.88
CA VAL A 590 53.23 42.40 -11.80
C VAL A 590 53.31 43.55 -10.81
N THR A 591 54.18 43.45 -9.81
CA THR A 591 54.43 44.51 -8.84
C THR A 591 55.91 44.92 -8.83
N GLY A 592 56.19 46.23 -8.77
CA GLY A 592 57.55 46.80 -8.87
C GLY A 592 57.55 48.23 -9.44
N GLU A 593 58.68 48.94 -9.33
CA GLU A 593 58.79 50.34 -9.80
C GLU A 593 58.66 50.43 -11.33
N ASN A 594 57.84 51.38 -11.81
CA ASN A 594 57.62 51.75 -13.23
C ASN A 594 57.16 50.63 -14.20
N THR A 595 56.70 49.46 -13.73
CA THR A 595 56.15 48.34 -14.54
C THR A 595 56.93 48.08 -15.83
N ILE A 596 58.23 47.83 -15.70
CA ILE A 596 59.14 47.51 -16.82
C ILE A 596 58.85 46.14 -17.49
N LEU A 597 57.76 45.46 -17.09
CA LEU A 597 57.27 44.19 -17.62
C LEU A 597 55.74 44.21 -17.69
N THR A 598 55.19 43.59 -18.72
CA THR A 598 53.76 43.28 -18.85
C THR A 598 53.57 41.77 -18.92
N VAL A 599 52.41 41.28 -18.47
CA VAL A 599 52.01 39.88 -18.53
C VAL A 599 50.58 39.81 -19.07
N ASP A 600 50.32 38.87 -19.98
CA ASP A 600 48.96 38.60 -20.47
C ASP A 600 48.23 37.54 -19.63
N ASP A 601 46.95 37.30 -19.94
CA ASP A 601 46.11 36.33 -19.21
C ASP A 601 46.60 34.88 -19.35
N PHE A 602 47.52 34.59 -20.27
CA PHE A 602 48.11 33.27 -20.49
C PHE A 602 49.52 33.13 -19.89
N GLY A 603 50.00 34.16 -19.17
CA GLY A 603 51.30 34.19 -18.53
C GLY A 603 52.47 34.49 -19.47
N ASN A 604 52.23 34.98 -20.69
CA ASN A 604 53.31 35.46 -21.56
C ASN A 604 53.80 36.81 -21.04
N ILE A 605 55.12 36.95 -20.88
CA ILE A 605 55.74 38.18 -20.39
C ILE A 605 56.48 38.92 -21.49
N GLU A 606 56.36 40.25 -21.49
CA GLU A 606 57.05 41.16 -22.40
C GLU A 606 57.61 42.37 -21.66
N GLN A 607 58.82 42.82 -22.02
CA GLN A 607 59.42 44.02 -21.43
C GLN A 607 58.70 45.28 -21.92
N ARG A 608 58.52 46.22 -21.00
CA ARG A 608 58.02 47.56 -21.29
C ARG A 608 59.17 48.56 -21.29
N GLY A 609 59.44 49.17 -22.44
CA GLY A 609 60.54 50.12 -22.59
C GLY A 609 61.92 49.44 -22.64
N SER A 610 62.98 50.18 -22.30
CA SER A 610 64.38 49.71 -22.35
C SER A 610 65.03 49.55 -20.97
N ASP A 611 64.28 49.76 -19.90
CA ASP A 611 64.81 49.77 -18.54
C ASP A 611 65.05 48.35 -18.02
N SER A 612 66.16 48.16 -17.30
CA SER A 612 66.53 46.92 -16.61
C SER A 612 66.19 46.99 -15.13
N GLY A 613 65.84 45.88 -14.50
CA GLY A 613 65.53 45.86 -13.08
C GLY A 613 64.90 44.56 -12.61
N PHE A 614 64.24 44.63 -11.45
CA PHE A 614 63.56 43.52 -10.82
C PHE A 614 62.07 43.81 -10.71
N VAL A 615 61.24 42.83 -11.09
CA VAL A 615 59.80 42.88 -10.88
C VAL A 615 59.31 41.58 -10.27
N VAL A 616 58.20 41.66 -9.56
CA VAL A 616 57.58 40.55 -8.87
C VAL A 616 56.41 40.10 -9.71
N LEU A 617 56.44 38.84 -10.12
CA LEU A 617 55.36 38.24 -10.88
C LEU A 617 54.57 37.31 -9.95
N THR A 618 53.27 37.52 -9.88
CA THR A 618 52.34 36.69 -9.12
C THR A 618 51.30 36.07 -10.06
N ALA A 619 51.17 34.74 -10.00
CA ALA A 619 50.05 34.00 -10.56
C ALA A 619 49.13 33.59 -9.43
N GLU A 620 47.86 33.95 -9.49
CA GLU A 620 46.87 33.67 -8.44
C GLU A 620 45.62 33.06 -9.07
N LEU A 621 44.97 32.09 -8.44
CA LEU A 621 43.68 31.59 -8.93
C LEU A 621 42.66 32.73 -9.00
N LYS A 622 41.73 32.68 -9.95
CA LYS A 622 40.57 33.60 -9.92
C LYS A 622 39.67 33.26 -8.75
N ASP A 623 38.98 34.26 -8.20
CA ASP A 623 38.17 34.11 -6.99
C ASP A 623 37.08 33.03 -7.10
N GLU A 624 36.50 32.83 -8.28
CA GLU A 624 35.53 31.77 -8.55
C GLU A 624 36.11 30.33 -8.44
N TYR A 625 37.43 30.19 -8.48
CA TYR A 625 38.17 28.95 -8.22
C TYR A 625 38.76 28.88 -6.81
N LYS A 626 38.72 29.97 -6.04
CA LYS A 626 39.02 29.97 -4.60
C LYS A 626 37.82 29.42 -3.82
N ILE A 627 38.04 28.89 -2.62
CA ILE A 627 36.98 28.60 -1.66
C ILE A 627 37.42 29.18 -0.31
N ASP A 628 36.53 29.95 0.31
CA ASP A 628 36.78 30.68 1.55
C ASP A 628 37.32 29.79 2.69
N GLY A 629 38.28 30.34 3.45
CA GLY A 629 38.47 29.95 4.85
C GLY A 629 39.81 29.35 5.29
N ASP A 630 40.94 29.65 4.65
CA ASP A 630 42.24 29.52 5.34
C ASP A 630 43.17 30.72 5.07
N PRO A 631 43.26 31.70 5.99
CA PRO A 631 44.07 32.90 5.82
C PRO A 631 45.58 32.65 6.03
N VAL A 632 46.01 31.43 6.38
CA VAL A 632 47.35 31.20 6.92
C VAL A 632 48.37 30.75 5.87
N THR A 633 47.96 30.22 4.71
CA THR A 633 48.88 29.93 3.60
C THR A 633 48.17 30.04 2.25
N PRO A 634 48.61 30.91 1.33
CA PRO A 634 47.94 31.08 0.05
C PRO A 634 48.34 29.94 -0.89
N HIS A 635 47.63 28.83 -0.78
CA HIS A 635 47.69 27.68 -1.70
C HIS A 635 47.32 28.07 -3.14
N ASP A 636 46.63 29.19 -3.29
CA ASP A 636 46.06 29.74 -4.49
C ASP A 636 46.98 30.70 -5.26
N LYS A 637 48.19 30.99 -4.76
CA LYS A 637 49.12 31.90 -5.45
C LYS A 637 50.58 31.44 -5.47
N ALA A 638 51.23 31.69 -6.59
CA ALA A 638 52.65 31.51 -6.80
C ALA A 638 53.29 32.89 -7.05
N THR A 639 54.43 33.17 -6.43
CA THR A 639 55.18 34.42 -6.66
C THR A 639 56.63 34.11 -7.00
N THR A 640 57.22 34.87 -7.93
CA THR A 640 58.63 34.76 -8.31
C THR A 640 59.19 36.12 -8.70
N LEU A 641 60.50 36.28 -8.59
CA LEU A 641 61.21 37.47 -9.03
C LEU A 641 61.62 37.32 -10.51
N ILE A 642 61.35 38.32 -11.33
CA ILE A 642 61.85 38.40 -12.70
C ILE A 642 62.98 39.41 -12.77
N LYS A 643 64.18 38.94 -13.13
CA LYS A 643 65.38 39.75 -13.38
C LYS A 643 65.45 40.12 -14.86
N ILE A 644 65.29 41.41 -15.16
CA ILE A 644 65.32 41.94 -16.52
C ILE A 644 66.69 42.56 -16.75
N ASN A 645 67.50 41.91 -17.60
CA ASN A 645 68.87 42.34 -17.89
C ASN A 645 68.90 43.53 -18.87
N LYS A 646 70.02 44.26 -18.89
CA LYS A 646 70.26 45.29 -19.91
C LYS A 646 70.59 44.64 -21.25
N THR A 647 70.38 45.40 -22.33
CA THR A 647 70.79 45.00 -23.69
C THR A 647 72.30 44.79 -23.84
N ASP A 648 73.12 45.34 -22.95
CA ASP A 648 74.60 45.28 -22.97
C ASP A 648 75.21 44.41 -21.85
N GLY A 649 74.40 43.72 -21.03
CA GLY A 649 74.90 42.77 -20.04
C GLY A 649 73.95 42.53 -18.85
N PRO A 650 74.23 41.50 -18.02
CA PRO A 650 73.41 41.19 -16.85
C PRO A 650 73.52 42.27 -15.78
N ILE A 651 72.42 42.57 -15.09
CA ILE A 651 72.44 43.40 -13.89
C ILE A 651 72.88 42.58 -12.66
N GLY A 652 73.41 43.23 -11.63
CA GLY A 652 73.79 42.55 -10.38
C GLY A 652 72.58 41.91 -9.69
N ASP A 653 72.82 40.94 -8.82
CA ASP A 653 71.77 40.26 -8.06
C ASP A 653 71.10 41.21 -7.05
N PRO A 654 69.85 40.92 -6.62
CA PRO A 654 69.15 41.78 -5.68
C PRO A 654 69.92 41.91 -4.36
N LEU A 655 69.87 43.10 -3.75
CA LEU A 655 70.63 43.44 -2.55
C LEU A 655 70.20 42.67 -1.28
N GLN A 656 69.04 42.02 -1.31
CA GLN A 656 68.53 41.12 -0.27
C GLN A 656 67.82 39.92 -0.92
N GLU A 657 67.97 38.73 -0.32
CA GLU A 657 67.20 37.54 -0.70
C GLU A 657 65.71 37.75 -0.41
N TRP A 658 64.88 37.33 -1.36
CA TRP A 658 63.43 37.53 -1.45
C TRP A 658 62.64 36.44 -0.72
#